data_AF-A0A943BLM5-F1
#
_entry.id   AF-A0A943BLM5-F1
#
_cell.length_a   1.000
_cell.length_b   1.000
_cell.length_c   1.000
_cell.angle_alpha   90.00
_cell.angle_beta   90.00
_cell.angle_gamma   90.00
#
_symmetry.space_group_name_H-M   'P 1'
#
loop_
_entity.id
_entity.type
_entity.pdbx_description
1 polymer ?
#
loop_
_entity_poly.entity_id
_entity_poly.type
_entity_poly.pdbx_seq_one_letter_code
_entity_poly.pdbx_strand_id
1 'polypeptide(L)'
;MKTRRGLLIGLGILASLSMTVPVAAANVEQTVISSVEGQQDSTVEENLPEGEETEGENETGEPEEEQKEFWHFGDKSEGFQLYVKDEQQGEVASEATGAFLIGEKIYYLEKGRPQSGIVEVGEAQNGGKLTPAAQLEVGKKYFFEENAEEPGQYGAWITNETQTDQWNHRTDGTWVCLSPGGAVNQNVNGWQEVETGCWLYAENGVGSIRNGWQQLDNKWYYLDEEGKRDTGKTGLQTIGNEKYFLNADGVPQTDFQKVDGQTYYFGKDGVLQKYTGWKTIDGKLYYFNNSYQLANSGLNGWQQIDGKWYWMENGKTASGWRAINGKWYYLDEKTGVMQNGFFKDAGGSLYHSDGSGAMTGGGWNLIGNTWYWMHDNGVIFRGWLRQGNTWYYLDEATGAMKTGWYQVGNTWYYSDGSGAMQTGWILPNGRTWYYLNGNGAMAVGWGRVGNTWYYFNESGAMQTGWQQVDGTWYYMSGNGAMQTGWLKLGISWYYLGENGAMRTGWQRLGNTWYYLTPGHGAMKTGWYQVDETWYYSDGSGAMAANRWIDTYYYVGANGAMATNTWVGPYWVGADGRWRPNYDPDLTGAKWVQSGSKWYYQREDGTYLKNMWKKISGDWYRFDTEGAMLTGWNWVDGYKYYFDEKGHMVQDVDAILGKQKEYYITVDRINCQVMIYAKAEDGRFVIPVKSFACSVGLPSTPTPKGEHHIFNRQRWQELMGPSYGQYCSQITTTGIWLHSVAGNNMTSYNLSAAAYNMLGQPASHGCIRLTVRDAKWIYDNCEWGTKVYVGDYLDNKFDKPATIKIPAGQNWDPTDPNI
;
A
#
# COMPACT_ATOMS: atom_id res chain seq x y z
N MET A 1 -44.30 -24.94 14.74
CA MET A 1 -43.81 -26.24 15.27
C MET A 1 -42.84 -26.84 14.26
N LYS A 2 -41.68 -27.36 14.71
CA LYS A 2 -40.69 -28.19 13.96
C LYS A 2 -40.09 -27.51 12.68
N THR A 3 -38.78 -27.43 12.47
CA THR A 3 -37.63 -27.99 13.20
C THR A 3 -36.39 -27.09 13.04
N ARG A 4 -35.84 -26.58 14.14
CA ARG A 4 -34.46 -26.07 14.23
C ARG A 4 -33.76 -26.82 15.35
N ARG A 5 -32.56 -27.35 15.09
CA ARG A 5 -31.57 -27.77 16.10
C ARG A 5 -30.20 -27.36 15.58
N GLY A 6 -29.71 -26.21 16.03
CA GLY A 6 -28.33 -25.77 15.90
C GLY A 6 -27.65 -25.92 17.25
N LEU A 7 -26.49 -26.58 17.28
CA LEU A 7 -25.80 -26.98 18.49
C LEU A 7 -25.00 -25.80 19.07
N LEU A 8 -25.10 -25.56 20.38
CA LEU A 8 -24.13 -24.74 21.13
C LEU A 8 -23.03 -25.68 21.65
N ILE A 9 -21.79 -25.44 21.22
CA ILE A 9 -20.59 -25.84 21.97
C ILE A 9 -19.64 -24.64 21.90
N GLY A 10 -19.28 -24.11 23.07
CA GLY A 10 -18.30 -23.04 23.18
C GLY A 10 -16.89 -23.59 23.27
N LEU A 11 -15.92 -22.82 22.79
CA LEU A 11 -14.51 -22.97 23.10
C LEU A 11 -13.92 -21.56 23.21
N GLY A 12 -13.74 -21.10 24.44
CA GLY A 12 -13.02 -19.86 24.71
C GLY A 12 -11.53 -20.12 24.66
N ILE A 13 -10.79 -19.30 23.92
CA ILE A 13 -9.33 -19.22 23.99
C ILE A 13 -8.99 -17.75 24.24
N LEU A 14 -8.43 -17.47 25.42
CA LEU A 14 -7.73 -16.21 25.65
C LEU A 14 -6.48 -16.19 24.77
N ALA A 15 -6.30 -15.13 23.99
CA ALA A 15 -5.03 -14.78 23.37
C ALA A 15 -4.59 -13.42 23.93
N SER A 16 -3.66 -13.44 24.88
CA SER A 16 -3.00 -12.24 25.38
C SER A 16 -1.99 -11.72 24.35
N LEU A 17 -2.25 -10.55 23.76
CA LEU A 17 -1.23 -9.84 22.98
C LEU A 17 -0.17 -9.27 23.94
N SER A 18 1.01 -9.89 23.93
CA SER A 18 2.24 -9.24 24.36
C SER A 18 2.92 -8.63 23.13
N MET A 19 3.09 -7.31 23.12
CA MET A 19 3.80 -6.62 22.04
C MET A 19 5.30 -6.66 22.34
N THR A 20 6.07 -7.37 21.53
CA THR A 20 7.53 -7.22 21.46
C THR A 20 7.90 -6.61 20.11
N VAL A 21 8.68 -5.53 20.16
CA VAL A 21 9.14 -4.78 18.99
C VAL A 21 10.50 -5.33 18.55
N PRO A 22 10.67 -5.79 17.30
CA PRO A 22 11.99 -6.01 16.73
C PRO A 22 12.53 -4.71 16.14
N VAL A 23 13.62 -4.18 16.69
CA VAL A 23 14.44 -3.17 16.00
C VAL A 23 15.46 -3.92 15.16
N ALA A 24 15.30 -3.83 13.83
CA ALA A 24 16.27 -4.38 12.89
C ALA A 24 17.53 -3.51 12.84
N ALA A 25 18.70 -4.14 12.85
CA ALA A 25 19.95 -3.47 12.48
C ALA A 25 19.99 -3.26 10.96
N ALA A 26 20.39 -2.06 10.53
CA ALA A 26 20.65 -1.76 9.13
C ALA A 26 22.16 -1.59 8.93
N ASN A 27 22.76 -2.45 8.09
CA ASN A 27 24.06 -2.16 7.50
C ASN A 27 23.88 -1.09 6.41
N VAL A 28 24.86 -0.20 6.27
CA VAL A 28 25.08 0.59 5.06
C VAL A 28 26.48 0.26 4.56
N GLU A 29 26.55 -0.24 3.33
CA GLU A 29 27.81 -0.43 2.61
C GLU A 29 28.34 0.93 2.13
N GLN A 30 29.67 1.09 2.12
CA GLN A 30 30.29 1.71 0.97
C GLN A 30 31.73 1.23 0.80
N THR A 31 32.01 0.64 -0.36
CA THR A 31 33.32 0.16 -0.79
C THR A 31 33.84 1.11 -1.87
N VAL A 32 35.10 1.54 -1.78
CA VAL A 32 35.86 2.11 -2.90
C VAL A 32 37.24 1.45 -2.92
N ILE A 33 37.72 1.11 -4.12
CA ILE A 33 38.91 0.30 -4.41
C ILE A 33 39.90 1.13 -5.25
N SER A 34 41.15 0.66 -5.35
CA SER A 34 42.25 1.03 -6.27
C SER A 34 42.92 2.41 -6.02
N SER A 35 44.22 2.52 -5.73
CA SER A 35 45.47 2.09 -6.42
C SER A 35 45.79 2.96 -7.65
N VAL A 36 47.03 3.44 -7.88
CA VAL A 36 48.16 2.71 -8.55
C VAL A 36 49.41 3.64 -8.70
N GLU A 37 50.63 3.08 -8.59
CA GLU A 37 51.98 3.38 -9.20
C GLU A 37 52.47 4.83 -9.50
N GLY A 38 53.72 5.14 -9.89
CA GLY A 38 54.98 4.40 -10.22
C GLY A 38 56.20 5.35 -10.02
N GLN A 39 57.46 5.16 -10.47
CA GLN A 39 58.19 4.28 -11.43
C GLN A 39 59.64 4.06 -10.86
N GLN A 40 60.43 3.00 -11.14
CA GLN A 40 61.17 2.64 -12.38
C GLN A 40 62.17 3.73 -12.86
N ASP A 41 63.40 3.45 -13.36
CA ASP A 41 63.96 2.23 -13.97
C ASP A 41 65.53 2.22 -14.06
N SER A 42 66.09 1.13 -14.61
CA SER A 42 67.36 0.97 -15.38
C SER A 42 68.54 0.11 -14.82
N THR A 43 69.04 -0.75 -15.71
CA THR A 43 70.14 -1.75 -15.63
C THR A 43 71.44 -1.20 -16.31
N VAL A 44 72.63 -1.83 -16.35
CA VAL A 44 73.06 -3.01 -17.16
C VAL A 44 74.60 -3.25 -16.96
N GLU A 45 75.07 -4.52 -16.86
CA GLU A 45 76.43 -5.11 -17.17
C GLU A 45 77.74 -4.52 -16.52
N GLU A 46 78.93 -5.18 -16.44
CA GLU A 46 79.45 -6.49 -16.89
C GLU A 46 80.75 -6.94 -16.12
N ASN A 47 81.16 -8.22 -16.31
CA ASN A 47 82.53 -8.81 -16.29
C ASN A 47 83.30 -9.22 -15.00
N LEU A 48 83.67 -10.52 -15.01
CA LEU A 48 84.78 -11.26 -14.36
C LEU A 48 86.04 -11.26 -15.32
N PRO A 49 87.20 -11.96 -15.13
CA PRO A 49 87.56 -13.07 -14.21
C PRO A 49 89.03 -13.12 -13.65
N GLU A 50 89.38 -14.24 -12.96
CA GLU A 50 90.68 -14.99 -12.86
C GLU A 50 92.00 -14.29 -12.40
N GLY A 51 93.01 -14.98 -11.79
CA GLY A 51 93.19 -16.39 -11.36
C GLY A 51 94.64 -16.72 -10.87
N GLU A 52 94.87 -17.95 -10.35
CA GLU A 52 96.18 -18.70 -10.16
C GLU A 52 97.20 -18.22 -9.06
N GLU A 53 97.68 -18.99 -8.06
CA GLU A 53 98.58 -20.20 -7.94
C GLU A 53 100.10 -19.86 -7.75
N THR A 54 101.04 -20.66 -7.15
CA THR A 54 101.09 -22.07 -6.62
C THR A 54 102.14 -22.29 -5.48
N GLU A 55 101.95 -23.31 -4.62
CA GLU A 55 102.89 -24.31 -3.96
C GLU A 55 104.27 -24.02 -3.26
N GLY A 56 104.58 -24.89 -2.24
CA GLY A 56 105.93 -25.42 -1.85
C GLY A 56 106.72 -24.75 -0.69
N GLU A 57 107.60 -25.40 0.10
CA GLU A 57 107.74 -26.73 0.76
C GLU A 57 109.03 -26.70 1.66
N ASN A 58 109.00 -27.32 2.85
CA ASN A 58 110.06 -28.08 3.58
C ASN A 58 111.47 -27.55 4.02
N GLU A 59 111.69 -27.62 5.37
CA GLU A 59 112.76 -28.33 6.13
C GLU A 59 114.20 -27.81 6.50
N THR A 60 114.57 -28.14 7.77
CA THR A 60 115.90 -28.46 8.40
C THR A 60 116.86 -27.39 9.02
N GLY A 61 117.40 -27.69 10.24
CA GLY A 61 118.80 -27.39 10.65
C GLY A 61 119.09 -26.71 12.03
N GLU A 62 119.63 -27.45 13.01
CA GLU A 62 120.40 -26.97 14.22
C GLU A 62 121.95 -26.95 13.91
N PRO A 63 122.97 -26.62 14.79
CA PRO A 63 123.04 -26.56 16.28
C PRO A 63 124.08 -25.56 16.97
N GLU A 64 124.41 -25.83 18.26
CA GLU A 64 125.64 -25.53 19.07
C GLU A 64 125.72 -24.39 20.15
N GLU A 65 126.54 -24.63 21.21
CA GLU A 65 126.59 -23.96 22.56
C GLU A 65 127.87 -23.11 22.86
N GLU A 66 127.83 -22.19 23.86
CA GLU A 66 129.01 -21.80 24.68
C GLU A 66 128.65 -21.11 26.05
N GLN A 67 129.59 -21.04 27.03
CA GLN A 67 129.33 -20.78 28.49
C GLN A 67 129.72 -19.37 29.06
N LYS A 68 129.43 -19.14 30.37
CA LYS A 68 129.15 -17.84 31.05
C LYS A 68 130.11 -17.43 32.19
N GLU A 69 130.16 -16.12 32.49
CA GLU A 69 130.49 -15.54 33.82
C GLU A 69 129.19 -15.27 34.62
N PHE A 70 129.21 -15.26 35.97
CA PHE A 70 127.99 -15.17 36.81
C PHE A 70 128.02 -14.08 37.89
N TRP A 71 126.86 -13.44 38.09
CA TRP A 71 126.54 -12.50 39.19
C TRP A 71 125.71 -13.20 40.26
N HIS A 72 125.74 -12.71 41.52
CA HIS A 72 125.05 -13.36 42.65
C HIS A 72 124.20 -12.38 43.48
N PHE A 73 123.04 -12.85 43.94
CA PHE A 73 122.26 -12.19 44.98
C PHE A 73 122.51 -12.86 46.34
N GLY A 74 122.33 -12.11 47.43
CA GLY A 74 122.30 -12.68 48.77
C GLY A 74 122.15 -11.63 49.87
N ASP A 75 121.85 -12.09 51.08
CA ASP A 75 121.73 -11.23 52.25
C ASP A 75 123.08 -10.67 52.69
N LYS A 76 123.10 -9.35 52.88
CA LYS A 76 124.20 -8.59 53.46
C LYS A 76 123.70 -7.85 54.70
N SER A 77 124.61 -7.21 55.44
CA SER A 77 124.31 -6.51 56.69
C SER A 77 123.27 -5.38 56.60
N GLU A 78 122.86 -4.98 55.39
CA GLU A 78 121.85 -3.96 55.13
C GLU A 78 120.66 -4.45 54.27
N GLY A 79 120.55 -5.77 54.06
CA GLY A 79 119.48 -6.44 53.31
C GLY A 79 119.95 -7.28 52.11
N PHE A 80 119.00 -7.91 51.42
CA PHE A 80 119.21 -8.71 50.22
C PHE A 80 119.57 -7.82 49.02
N GLN A 81 120.72 -8.06 48.40
CA GLN A 81 121.22 -7.22 47.30
C GLN A 81 122.11 -8.00 46.31
N LEU A 82 122.29 -7.42 45.11
CA LEU A 82 123.17 -7.95 44.06
C LEU A 82 124.65 -7.64 44.37
N TYR A 83 125.55 -8.62 44.17
CA TYR A 83 127.00 -8.46 44.32
C TYR A 83 127.80 -9.32 43.32
N VAL A 84 129.06 -8.95 43.11
CA VAL A 84 130.06 -9.75 42.36
C VAL A 84 131.03 -10.38 43.34
N LYS A 85 131.47 -11.61 43.04
CA LYS A 85 132.46 -12.35 43.83
C LYS A 85 133.77 -12.46 43.05
N ASP A 86 134.70 -11.56 43.33
CA ASP A 86 136.04 -11.55 42.74
C ASP A 86 137.00 -12.36 43.63
N GLU A 87 137.72 -13.33 43.06
CA GLU A 87 138.64 -14.21 43.81
C GLU A 87 139.87 -13.49 44.42
N GLN A 88 140.16 -12.24 44.01
CA GLN A 88 141.28 -11.44 44.55
C GLN A 88 140.84 -10.28 45.46
N GLN A 89 139.56 -9.87 45.44
CA GLN A 89 139.07 -8.74 46.26
C GLN A 89 137.89 -9.06 47.20
N GLY A 90 137.24 -10.23 47.06
CA GLY A 90 136.08 -10.61 47.85
C GLY A 90 134.75 -10.11 47.25
N GLU A 91 133.68 -10.20 48.04
CA GLU A 91 132.32 -9.91 47.56
C GLU A 91 131.98 -8.41 47.64
N VAL A 92 131.80 -7.76 46.48
CA VAL A 92 131.55 -6.31 46.36
C VAL A 92 130.09 -6.07 45.91
N ALA A 93 129.35 -5.24 46.67
CA ALA A 93 127.96 -4.91 46.41
C ALA A 93 127.78 -3.97 45.19
N SER A 94 126.67 -4.13 44.47
CA SER A 94 126.34 -3.34 43.28
C SER A 94 125.49 -2.10 43.59
N GLU A 95 125.81 -0.95 42.97
CA GLU A 95 124.97 0.26 43.02
C GLU A 95 123.95 0.37 41.86
N ALA A 96 123.76 -0.71 41.08
CA ALA A 96 122.92 -0.72 39.88
C ALA A 96 121.47 -0.26 40.15
N THR A 97 120.98 0.68 39.33
CA THR A 97 119.62 1.25 39.40
C THR A 97 118.98 1.27 38.01
N GLY A 98 117.75 0.76 37.87
CA GLY A 98 117.06 0.53 36.60
C GLY A 98 116.54 -0.91 36.44
N ALA A 99 116.05 -1.25 35.24
CA ALA A 99 115.62 -2.61 34.91
C ALA A 99 116.80 -3.45 34.38
N PHE A 100 117.05 -4.61 34.98
CA PHE A 100 118.16 -5.51 34.64
C PHE A 100 117.68 -6.94 34.40
N LEU A 101 118.20 -7.57 33.34
CA LEU A 101 118.07 -9.01 33.13
C LEU A 101 119.20 -9.72 33.88
N ILE A 102 118.88 -10.58 34.84
CA ILE A 102 119.86 -11.32 35.64
C ILE A 102 119.46 -12.80 35.58
N GLY A 103 120.28 -13.60 34.90
CA GLY A 103 119.84 -14.90 34.40
C GLY A 103 118.80 -14.71 33.30
N GLU A 104 117.62 -15.30 33.47
CA GLU A 104 116.48 -15.20 32.54
C GLU A 104 115.35 -14.30 33.08
N LYS A 105 115.54 -13.66 34.25
CA LYS A 105 114.50 -12.89 34.94
C LYS A 105 114.83 -11.39 34.93
N ILE A 106 113.81 -10.56 34.71
CA ILE A 106 113.93 -9.11 34.71
C ILE A 106 113.58 -8.58 36.10
N TYR A 107 114.51 -7.84 36.71
CA TYR A 107 114.34 -7.17 37.99
C TYR A 107 114.39 -5.66 37.80
N TYR A 108 113.47 -4.92 38.40
CA TYR A 108 113.68 -3.49 38.62
C TYR A 108 114.45 -3.32 39.93
N LEU A 109 115.68 -2.80 39.84
CA LEU A 109 116.56 -2.56 40.98
C LEU A 109 116.67 -1.06 41.27
N GLU A 110 116.70 -0.70 42.54
CA GLU A 110 117.11 0.62 43.00
C GLU A 110 118.29 0.46 43.97
N LYS A 111 119.46 0.98 43.60
CA LYS A 111 120.75 0.81 44.31
C LYS A 111 121.03 -0.65 44.71
N GLY A 112 120.86 -1.56 43.74
CA GLY A 112 121.12 -2.99 43.89
C GLY A 112 119.99 -3.81 44.56
N ARG A 113 118.85 -3.20 44.89
CA ARG A 113 117.73 -3.84 45.64
C ARG A 113 116.43 -3.93 44.80
N PRO A 114 115.74 -5.08 44.75
CA PRO A 114 114.47 -5.22 44.00
C PRO A 114 113.31 -4.35 44.53
N GLN A 115 112.33 -4.04 43.67
CA GLN A 115 111.11 -3.27 43.99
C GLN A 115 109.85 -3.92 43.38
N SER A 116 108.69 -3.67 43.98
CA SER A 116 107.35 -4.03 43.44
C SER A 116 106.46 -2.80 43.24
N GLY A 117 105.54 -2.87 42.28
CA GLY A 117 104.61 -1.79 41.91
C GLY A 117 104.49 -1.55 40.41
N ILE A 118 103.72 -0.52 40.02
CA ILE A 118 103.68 -0.04 38.62
C ILE A 118 104.85 0.90 38.39
N VAL A 119 105.71 0.58 37.42
CA VAL A 119 106.92 1.36 37.09
C VAL A 119 106.92 1.74 35.60
N GLU A 120 107.42 2.94 35.30
CA GLU A 120 107.59 3.48 33.94
C GLU A 120 109.08 3.46 33.57
N VAL A 121 109.43 2.90 32.40
CA VAL A 121 110.83 2.58 32.05
C VAL A 121 111.55 3.76 31.39
N GLY A 122 112.73 4.15 31.89
CA GLY A 122 113.57 5.25 31.38
C GLY A 122 114.92 4.81 30.79
N GLU A 123 115.65 5.74 30.17
CA GLU A 123 116.94 5.47 29.50
C GLU A 123 118.11 5.18 30.48
N ALA A 124 118.95 4.19 30.15
CA ALA A 124 120.05 3.74 31.00
C ALA A 124 121.28 4.66 30.95
N GLN A 125 121.97 4.84 32.10
CA GLN A 125 123.20 5.61 32.21
C GLN A 125 124.45 4.74 32.46
N ASN A 126 125.60 5.29 32.05
CA ASN A 126 126.93 4.68 31.90
C ASN A 126 127.44 3.82 33.08
N GLY A 127 128.27 2.80 32.78
CA GLY A 127 129.33 2.43 33.74
C GLY A 127 129.96 1.03 33.78
N GLY A 128 129.57 0.05 32.95
CA GLY A 128 130.18 -1.28 33.00
C GLY A 128 129.40 -2.33 32.20
N LYS A 129 130.05 -3.42 31.77
CA LYS A 129 129.42 -4.44 30.91
C LYS A 129 128.29 -5.20 31.62
N LEU A 130 127.07 -4.71 31.45
CA LEU A 130 125.80 -5.43 31.57
C LEU A 130 124.91 -4.95 30.41
N THR A 131 124.42 -5.85 29.56
CA THR A 131 123.54 -5.48 28.44
C THR A 131 122.12 -5.14 28.95
N PRO A 132 121.51 -4.04 28.50
CA PRO A 132 120.09 -3.77 28.75
C PRO A 132 119.20 -4.89 28.20
N ALA A 133 118.09 -5.18 28.89
CA ALA A 133 117.09 -6.13 28.40
C ALA A 133 116.38 -5.54 27.17
N ALA A 134 116.57 -6.13 25.99
CA ALA A 134 115.97 -5.68 24.73
C ALA A 134 114.46 -5.99 24.59
N GLN A 135 113.72 -6.05 25.71
CA GLN A 135 112.31 -6.50 25.76
C GLN A 135 111.36 -5.59 26.57
N LEU A 136 111.83 -4.46 27.11
CA LEU A 136 110.95 -3.44 27.70
C LEU A 136 111.05 -2.14 26.89
N GLU A 137 109.91 -1.57 26.53
CA GLU A 137 109.86 -0.31 25.79
C GLU A 137 109.97 0.89 26.74
N VAL A 138 110.89 1.81 26.44
CA VAL A 138 111.06 3.08 27.15
C VAL A 138 109.76 3.89 27.04
N GLY A 139 109.23 4.36 28.18
CA GLY A 139 107.97 5.10 28.28
C GLY A 139 106.70 4.25 28.42
N LYS A 140 106.77 2.92 28.49
CA LYS A 140 105.62 2.08 28.87
C LYS A 140 105.60 1.77 30.37
N LYS A 141 104.39 1.58 30.90
CA LYS A 141 104.11 1.19 32.28
C LYS A 141 103.90 -0.31 32.38
N TYR A 142 104.59 -0.94 33.33
CA TYR A 142 104.49 -2.36 33.62
C TYR A 142 104.23 -2.54 35.11
N PHE A 143 103.39 -3.50 35.48
CA PHE A 143 103.17 -3.89 36.88
C PHE A 143 104.09 -5.05 37.24
N PHE A 144 104.90 -4.87 38.28
CA PHE A 144 105.79 -5.87 38.85
C PHE A 144 105.27 -6.28 40.23
N GLU A 145 104.90 -7.55 40.39
CA GLU A 145 104.42 -8.11 41.66
C GLU A 145 105.42 -9.15 42.19
N GLU A 146 105.52 -9.25 43.52
CA GLU A 146 106.33 -10.28 44.18
C GLU A 146 105.58 -11.62 44.17
N ASN A 147 106.25 -12.69 43.75
CA ASN A 147 105.63 -14.01 43.69
C ASN A 147 105.34 -14.56 45.10
N ALA A 148 104.07 -14.78 45.42
CA ALA A 148 103.60 -15.13 46.76
C ALA A 148 104.07 -16.51 47.27
N GLU A 149 104.57 -17.38 46.40
CA GLU A 149 105.07 -18.73 46.78
C GLU A 149 106.61 -18.82 46.89
N GLU A 150 107.37 -17.89 46.29
CA GLU A 150 108.84 -17.84 46.37
C GLU A 150 109.34 -16.37 46.49
N PRO A 151 109.58 -15.87 47.72
CA PRO A 151 110.03 -14.50 47.95
C PRO A 151 111.34 -14.17 47.22
N GLY A 152 111.40 -13.00 46.59
CA GLY A 152 112.54 -12.56 45.77
C GLY A 152 112.45 -12.88 44.27
N GLN A 153 111.29 -13.31 43.76
CA GLN A 153 111.03 -13.41 42.31
C GLN A 153 109.93 -12.42 41.87
N TYR A 154 110.11 -11.81 40.69
CA TYR A 154 109.19 -10.82 40.11
C TYR A 154 108.87 -11.15 38.65
N GLY A 155 107.62 -10.91 38.25
CA GLY A 155 107.14 -11.02 36.86
C GLY A 155 106.44 -9.74 36.42
N ALA A 156 106.42 -9.48 35.10
CA ALA A 156 105.86 -8.28 34.51
C ALA A 156 104.75 -8.61 33.50
N TRP A 157 103.64 -7.86 33.55
CA TRP A 157 102.48 -8.06 32.67
C TRP A 157 102.16 -6.81 31.84
N ILE A 158 101.63 -7.01 30.63
CA ILE A 158 101.08 -5.97 29.77
C ILE A 158 99.55 -5.96 29.94
N THR A 159 98.95 -4.80 30.19
CA THR A 159 97.48 -4.65 30.30
C THR A 159 96.97 -3.57 29.35
N ASN A 160 95.87 -3.85 28.65
CA ASN A 160 95.16 -2.90 27.79
C ASN A 160 93.72 -2.76 28.30
N GLU A 161 93.22 -1.53 28.43
CA GLU A 161 91.84 -1.24 28.84
C GLU A 161 90.84 -1.52 27.72
N THR A 162 89.76 -2.26 27.99
CA THR A 162 88.52 -2.23 27.17
C THR A 162 87.26 -2.24 28.05
N GLN A 163 86.21 -1.54 27.60
CA GLN A 163 85.08 -1.10 28.44
C GLN A 163 83.86 -2.07 28.51
N THR A 164 84.01 -3.34 28.18
CA THR A 164 82.92 -4.33 28.23
C THR A 164 83.31 -5.56 29.06
N ASP A 165 82.32 -6.29 29.59
CA ASP A 165 82.58 -7.59 30.20
C ASP A 165 83.20 -8.54 29.16
N GLN A 166 84.24 -9.29 29.55
CA GLN A 166 84.93 -10.23 28.66
C GLN A 166 85.09 -11.61 29.30
N TRP A 167 84.73 -12.64 28.54
CA TRP A 167 84.98 -14.04 28.89
C TRP A 167 86.44 -14.40 28.66
N ASN A 168 87.11 -14.86 29.72
CA ASN A 168 88.52 -15.20 29.73
C ASN A 168 88.69 -16.65 30.20
N HIS A 169 89.48 -17.43 29.46
CA HIS A 169 89.82 -18.81 29.81
C HIS A 169 91.09 -18.83 30.67
N ARG A 170 90.99 -19.38 31.88
CA ARG A 170 92.13 -19.51 32.81
C ARG A 170 93.01 -20.70 32.45
N THR A 171 94.27 -20.65 32.87
CA THR A 171 95.23 -21.78 32.77
C THR A 171 94.81 -23.00 33.60
N ASP A 172 93.86 -22.86 34.52
CA ASP A 172 93.24 -23.97 35.26
C ASP A 172 92.05 -24.63 34.52
N GLY A 173 91.68 -24.14 33.33
CA GLY A 173 90.57 -24.64 32.52
C GLY A 173 89.21 -23.97 32.82
N THR A 174 89.14 -23.01 33.73
CA THR A 174 87.89 -22.34 34.11
C THR A 174 87.65 -21.08 33.27
N TRP A 175 86.45 -20.91 32.72
CA TRP A 175 86.03 -19.66 32.11
C TRP A 175 85.52 -18.67 33.16
N VAL A 176 85.91 -17.41 33.09
CA VAL A 176 85.38 -16.34 33.94
C VAL A 176 85.05 -15.08 33.14
N CYS A 177 83.93 -14.45 33.47
CA CYS A 177 83.52 -13.17 32.90
C CYS A 177 84.11 -12.03 33.74
N LEU A 178 85.00 -11.23 33.18
CA LEU A 178 85.65 -10.11 33.87
C LEU A 178 85.01 -8.77 33.48
N SER A 179 84.66 -7.96 34.47
CA SER A 179 84.23 -6.58 34.27
C SER A 179 85.38 -5.66 33.82
N PRO A 180 85.09 -4.44 33.33
CA PRO A 180 86.08 -3.43 32.89
C PRO A 180 87.10 -2.93 33.93
N GLY A 181 87.23 -3.58 35.09
CA GLY A 181 88.26 -3.38 36.10
C GLY A 181 88.90 -4.68 36.60
N GLY A 182 88.80 -5.78 35.84
CA GLY A 182 89.45 -7.07 36.14
C GLY A 182 88.76 -7.96 37.19
N ALA A 183 87.71 -7.47 37.86
CA ALA A 183 86.92 -8.26 38.80
C ALA A 183 85.90 -9.17 38.08
N VAL A 184 85.60 -10.35 38.63
CA VAL A 184 84.60 -11.27 38.05
C VAL A 184 83.18 -10.68 38.15
N ASN A 185 82.47 -10.58 37.03
CA ASN A 185 81.09 -10.08 36.99
C ASN A 185 80.08 -11.13 37.44
N GLN A 186 79.72 -11.10 38.73
CA GLN A 186 78.81 -12.07 39.33
C GLN A 186 77.35 -11.98 38.84
N ASN A 187 76.99 -11.00 38.01
CA ASN A 187 75.62 -10.87 37.49
C ASN A 187 75.37 -11.74 36.25
N VAL A 188 76.41 -12.23 35.57
CA VAL A 188 76.26 -13.03 34.34
C VAL A 188 75.88 -14.47 34.70
N ASN A 189 74.70 -14.89 34.25
CA ASN A 189 74.09 -16.19 34.55
C ASN A 189 73.33 -16.75 33.32
N GLY A 190 73.28 -18.07 33.19
CA GLY A 190 72.61 -18.76 32.08
C GLY A 190 73.56 -19.06 30.90
N TRP A 191 73.00 -19.47 29.76
CA TRP A 191 73.79 -19.76 28.56
C TRP A 191 74.43 -18.49 27.98
N GLN A 192 75.71 -18.56 27.64
CA GLN A 192 76.46 -17.49 27.01
C GLN A 192 77.22 -18.03 25.79
N GLU A 193 77.12 -17.35 24.66
CA GLU A 193 77.98 -17.58 23.49
C GLU A 193 79.24 -16.75 23.69
N VAL A 194 80.39 -17.43 23.85
CA VAL A 194 81.67 -16.78 24.19
C VAL A 194 82.57 -16.60 22.96
N GLU A 195 82.40 -17.48 21.99
CA GLU A 195 82.96 -17.41 20.64
C GLU A 195 81.89 -17.92 19.67
N THR A 196 81.98 -17.62 18.37
CA THR A 196 80.96 -18.01 17.38
C THR A 196 80.68 -19.51 17.38
N GLY A 197 79.49 -19.92 17.82
CA GLY A 197 79.09 -21.31 17.97
C GLY A 197 79.59 -22.01 19.23
N CYS A 198 80.29 -21.33 20.14
CA CYS A 198 80.87 -21.88 21.36
C CYS A 198 80.10 -21.38 22.60
N TRP A 199 79.50 -22.30 23.34
CA TRP A 199 78.52 -22.01 24.38
C TRP A 199 78.91 -22.61 25.74
N LEU A 200 78.79 -21.80 26.79
CA LEU A 200 78.95 -22.24 28.17
C LEU A 200 77.74 -21.84 29.02
N TYR A 201 77.57 -22.50 30.16
CA TYR A 201 76.58 -22.11 31.16
C TYR A 201 77.26 -21.35 32.30
N ALA A 202 76.94 -20.07 32.43
CA ALA A 202 77.45 -19.18 33.46
C ALA A 202 76.63 -19.29 34.75
N GLU A 203 77.31 -19.38 35.88
CA GLU A 203 76.75 -19.21 37.23
C GLU A 203 77.63 -18.22 37.99
N ASN A 204 77.06 -17.10 38.41
CA ASN A 204 77.75 -15.99 39.08
C ASN A 204 79.06 -15.53 38.39
N GLY A 205 79.05 -15.39 37.06
CA GLY A 205 80.21 -14.96 36.28
C GLY A 205 81.28 -16.03 36.06
N VAL A 206 81.07 -17.28 36.52
CA VAL A 206 81.94 -18.43 36.25
C VAL A 206 81.27 -19.33 35.23
N GLY A 207 81.98 -19.63 34.14
CA GLY A 207 81.47 -20.40 33.01
C GLY A 207 81.84 -21.87 33.10
N SER A 208 80.84 -22.74 32.94
CA SER A 208 81.01 -24.19 32.85
C SER A 208 80.65 -24.69 31.44
N ILE A 209 81.58 -25.42 30.82
CA ILE A 209 81.28 -26.14 29.58
C ILE A 209 80.34 -27.31 29.89
N ARG A 210 79.32 -27.49 29.06
CA ARG A 210 78.34 -28.58 29.16
C ARG A 210 78.21 -29.26 27.81
N ASN A 211 78.73 -30.47 27.69
CA ASN A 211 78.68 -31.25 26.46
C ASN A 211 77.32 -31.96 26.26
N GLY A 212 77.12 -32.55 25.08
CA GLY A 212 75.90 -33.26 24.70
C GLY A 212 74.75 -32.34 24.28
N TRP A 213 73.53 -32.87 24.31
CA TRP A 213 72.33 -32.11 23.92
C TRP A 213 71.91 -31.11 25.00
N GLN A 214 71.90 -29.84 24.62
CA GLN A 214 71.52 -28.70 25.45
C GLN A 214 70.41 -27.91 24.78
N GLN A 215 69.45 -27.40 25.57
CA GLN A 215 68.40 -26.52 25.07
C GLN A 215 68.72 -25.06 25.37
N LEU A 216 68.81 -24.25 24.31
CA LEU A 216 69.14 -22.83 24.34
C LEU A 216 68.06 -22.07 23.56
N ASP A 217 67.33 -21.17 24.19
CA ASP A 217 66.25 -20.38 23.58
C ASP A 217 65.28 -21.17 22.69
N ASN A 218 64.82 -22.31 23.21
CA ASN A 218 63.95 -23.31 22.54
C ASN A 218 64.57 -24.05 21.33
N LYS A 219 65.86 -23.88 21.07
CA LYS A 219 66.64 -24.65 20.09
C LYS A 219 67.42 -25.75 20.79
N TRP A 220 67.65 -26.86 20.08
CA TRP A 220 68.52 -27.94 20.54
C TRP A 220 69.87 -27.86 19.85
N TYR A 221 70.93 -27.69 20.65
CA TYR A 221 72.32 -27.76 20.20
C TYR A 221 72.99 -28.97 20.82
N TYR A 222 73.81 -29.65 20.04
CA TYR A 222 74.74 -30.64 20.54
C TYR A 222 76.09 -29.95 20.68
N LEU A 223 76.60 -29.86 21.90
CA LEU A 223 77.89 -29.25 22.22
C LEU A 223 78.93 -30.37 22.41
N ASP A 224 80.13 -30.19 21.88
CA ASP A 224 81.28 -31.08 22.11
C ASP A 224 81.92 -30.85 23.50
N GLU A 225 83.08 -31.47 23.76
CA GLU A 225 83.77 -31.39 25.06
C GLU A 225 84.34 -29.99 25.33
N GLU A 226 84.49 -29.18 24.28
CA GLU A 226 84.94 -27.79 24.27
C GLU A 226 83.77 -26.78 24.33
N GLY A 227 82.51 -27.25 24.26
CA GLY A 227 81.30 -26.41 24.28
C GLY A 227 80.90 -25.87 22.91
N LYS A 228 81.55 -26.32 21.83
CA LYS A 228 81.29 -25.89 20.47
C LYS A 228 80.16 -26.70 19.84
N ARG A 229 79.31 -26.00 19.10
CA ARG A 229 78.11 -26.54 18.46
C ARG A 229 78.46 -27.40 17.24
N ASP A 230 78.10 -28.68 17.29
CA ASP A 230 78.13 -29.57 16.13
C ASP A 230 76.97 -29.23 15.17
N THR A 231 77.30 -28.50 14.10
CA THR A 231 76.34 -28.11 13.04
C THR A 231 75.89 -29.28 12.16
N GLY A 232 76.52 -30.46 12.26
CA GLY A 232 76.08 -31.69 11.60
C GLY A 232 74.88 -32.36 12.27
N LYS A 233 74.56 -32.00 13.52
CA LYS A 233 73.49 -32.62 14.33
C LYS A 233 72.10 -32.08 14.00
N THR A 234 71.74 -32.19 12.72
CA THR A 234 70.47 -31.74 12.15
C THR A 234 69.62 -32.94 11.71
N GLY A 235 68.41 -32.72 11.21
CA GLY A 235 67.49 -33.78 10.81
C GLY A 235 66.93 -34.56 12.00
N LEU A 236 66.66 -35.86 11.83
CA LEU A 236 66.03 -36.68 12.87
C LEU A 236 67.02 -37.04 13.97
N GLN A 237 66.89 -36.41 15.13
CA GLN A 237 67.76 -36.59 16.29
C GLN A 237 66.98 -37.19 17.47
N THR A 238 67.65 -38.01 18.28
CA THR A 238 67.10 -38.55 19.54
C THR A 238 67.72 -37.80 20.71
N ILE A 239 66.89 -37.17 21.52
CA ILE A 239 67.29 -36.28 22.61
C ILE A 239 66.57 -36.75 23.88
N GLY A 240 67.32 -37.30 24.82
CA GLY A 240 66.76 -38.08 25.92
C GLY A 240 65.96 -39.27 25.38
N ASN A 241 64.69 -39.36 25.77
CA ASN A 241 63.77 -40.44 25.35
C ASN A 241 62.89 -40.07 24.13
N GLU A 242 63.01 -38.85 23.61
CA GLU A 242 62.16 -38.33 22.54
C GLU A 242 62.93 -38.06 21.25
N LYS A 243 62.19 -37.98 20.13
CA LYS A 243 62.75 -37.71 18.81
C LYS A 243 62.26 -36.37 18.28
N TYR A 244 63.19 -35.58 17.76
CA TYR A 244 62.96 -34.26 17.19
C TYR A 244 63.48 -34.25 15.75
N PHE A 245 62.85 -33.48 14.86
CA PHE A 245 63.42 -33.17 13.55
C PHE A 245 63.95 -31.74 13.58
N LEU A 246 65.28 -31.56 13.60
CA LEU A 246 65.91 -30.25 13.74
C LEU A 246 66.30 -29.67 12.38
N ASN A 247 66.09 -28.37 12.18
CA ASN A 247 66.67 -27.66 11.04
C ASN A 247 68.17 -27.33 11.26
N ALA A 248 68.80 -26.66 10.30
CA ALA A 248 70.18 -26.20 10.37
C ALA A 248 70.48 -25.25 11.56
N ASP A 249 69.45 -24.64 12.15
CA ASP A 249 69.55 -23.72 13.29
C ASP A 249 69.19 -24.39 14.62
N GLY A 250 69.03 -25.72 14.66
CA GLY A 250 68.65 -26.47 15.87
C GLY A 250 67.19 -26.29 16.30
N VAL A 251 66.34 -25.65 15.48
CA VAL A 251 64.92 -25.43 15.78
C VAL A 251 64.14 -26.73 15.51
N PRO A 252 63.39 -27.27 16.49
CA PRO A 252 62.46 -28.37 16.26
C PRO A 252 61.38 -28.00 15.23
N GLN A 253 61.27 -28.80 14.18
CA GLN A 253 60.21 -28.68 13.19
C GLN A 253 58.95 -29.39 13.70
N THR A 254 57.79 -28.75 13.51
CA THR A 254 56.49 -29.26 13.90
C THR A 254 55.73 -29.84 12.70
N ASP A 255 54.58 -30.45 12.94
CA ASP A 255 53.65 -30.94 11.93
C ASP A 255 54.24 -32.04 11.02
N PHE A 256 53.77 -32.15 9.77
CA PHE A 256 54.19 -33.23 8.87
C PHE A 256 55.59 -32.97 8.30
N GLN A 257 56.56 -33.79 8.69
CA GLN A 257 57.95 -33.71 8.25
C GLN A 257 58.35 -34.98 7.49
N LYS A 258 59.21 -34.82 6.47
CA LYS A 258 59.66 -35.92 5.62
C LYS A 258 61.10 -36.32 5.96
N VAL A 259 61.29 -37.57 6.37
CA VAL A 259 62.57 -38.17 6.74
C VAL A 259 62.80 -39.40 5.87
N ASP A 260 63.90 -39.45 5.12
CA ASP A 260 64.32 -40.58 4.28
C ASP A 260 63.21 -41.13 3.35
N GLY A 261 62.44 -40.22 2.74
CA GLY A 261 61.33 -40.56 1.85
C GLY A 261 59.98 -40.75 2.56
N GLN A 262 59.98 -41.02 3.87
CA GLN A 262 58.78 -41.29 4.67
C GLN A 262 58.28 -40.05 5.41
N THR A 263 56.96 -39.93 5.57
CA THR A 263 56.35 -38.78 6.26
C THR A 263 56.00 -39.16 7.69
N TYR A 264 56.40 -38.34 8.64
CA TYR A 264 56.12 -38.45 10.07
C TYR A 264 55.36 -37.20 10.54
N TYR A 265 54.71 -37.25 11.71
CA TYR A 265 54.06 -36.09 12.32
C TYR A 265 54.71 -35.74 13.65
N PHE A 266 55.13 -34.49 13.78
CA PHE A 266 55.71 -33.91 14.99
C PHE A 266 54.67 -32.99 15.65
N GLY A 267 54.60 -33.01 16.98
CA GLY A 267 53.67 -32.17 17.73
C GLY A 267 54.07 -30.70 17.67
N LYS A 268 53.24 -29.82 18.28
CA LYS A 268 53.58 -28.39 18.43
C LYS A 268 54.72 -28.15 19.43
N ASP A 269 55.08 -29.18 20.19
CA ASP A 269 56.29 -29.32 21.02
C ASP A 269 57.54 -29.75 20.23
N GLY A 270 57.40 -30.03 18.93
CA GLY A 270 58.47 -30.55 18.08
C GLY A 270 58.80 -32.03 18.29
N VAL A 271 58.01 -32.76 19.08
CA VAL A 271 58.24 -34.17 19.41
C VAL A 271 57.53 -35.10 18.43
N LEU A 272 58.24 -36.13 17.95
CA LEU A 272 57.70 -37.18 17.09
C LEU A 272 56.51 -37.89 17.75
N GLN A 273 55.34 -37.76 17.14
CA GLN A 273 54.14 -38.40 17.65
C GLN A 273 54.12 -39.88 17.28
N LYS A 274 54.11 -40.75 18.30
CA LYS A 274 54.11 -42.23 18.20
C LYS A 274 52.74 -42.78 17.78
N TYR A 275 52.17 -42.23 16.72
CA TYR A 275 50.82 -42.54 16.24
C TYR A 275 50.78 -43.82 15.40
N THR A 276 49.76 -44.66 15.65
CA THR A 276 49.47 -45.86 14.84
C THR A 276 47.97 -45.94 14.52
N GLY A 277 47.65 -46.56 13.40
CA GLY A 277 46.28 -46.66 12.88
C GLY A 277 45.70 -45.31 12.44
N TRP A 278 44.38 -45.21 12.49
CA TRP A 278 43.65 -43.99 12.15
C TRP A 278 43.83 -42.90 13.21
N LYS A 279 44.22 -41.69 12.80
CA LYS A 279 44.30 -40.50 13.64
C LYS A 279 43.72 -39.28 12.94
N THR A 280 42.95 -38.49 13.68
CA THR A 280 42.44 -37.20 13.23
C THR A 280 43.43 -36.11 13.63
N ILE A 281 43.92 -35.35 12.65
CA ILE A 281 44.81 -34.21 12.83
C ILE A 281 44.19 -33.05 12.05
N ASP A 282 43.96 -31.91 12.73
CA ASP A 282 43.29 -30.72 12.18
C ASP A 282 41.99 -31.01 11.41
N GLY A 283 41.21 -31.98 11.93
CA GLY A 283 39.93 -32.43 11.37
C GLY A 283 40.04 -33.54 10.32
N LYS A 284 41.19 -33.69 9.66
CA LYS A 284 41.40 -34.70 8.60
C LYS A 284 41.94 -36.01 9.17
N LEU A 285 41.62 -37.12 8.50
CA LEU A 285 42.02 -38.45 8.95
C LEU A 285 43.25 -38.94 8.20
N TYR A 286 44.21 -39.46 8.94
CA TYR A 286 45.49 -39.97 8.47
C TYR A 286 45.68 -41.40 9.00
N TYR A 287 46.29 -42.27 8.19
CA TYR A 287 46.67 -43.61 8.62
C TYR A 287 48.17 -43.70 8.85
N PHE A 288 48.56 -44.00 10.08
CA PHE A 288 49.95 -44.25 10.46
C PHE A 288 50.20 -45.76 10.60
N ASN A 289 51.30 -46.24 10.01
CA ASN A 289 51.73 -47.63 10.15
C ASN A 289 52.36 -47.90 11.54
N ASN A 290 52.72 -49.15 11.82
CA ASN A 290 53.34 -49.54 13.10
C ASN A 290 54.74 -48.92 13.35
N SER A 291 55.33 -48.25 12.35
CA SER A 291 56.59 -47.51 12.43
C SER A 291 56.37 -45.99 12.57
N TYR A 292 55.14 -45.56 12.87
CA TYR A 292 54.70 -44.17 13.04
C TYR A 292 54.80 -43.31 11.76
N GLN A 293 54.89 -43.94 10.59
CA GLN A 293 54.95 -43.28 9.29
C GLN A 293 53.54 -43.18 8.69
N LEU A 294 53.23 -42.06 8.03
CA LEU A 294 52.07 -41.96 7.16
C LEU A 294 52.15 -42.99 6.02
N ALA A 295 51.08 -43.76 5.81
CA ALA A 295 51.07 -44.82 4.81
C ALA A 295 50.99 -44.28 3.37
N ASN A 296 52.16 -44.06 2.76
CA ASN A 296 52.30 -43.40 1.46
C ASN A 296 51.95 -44.27 0.22
N SER A 297 51.75 -45.59 0.36
CA SER A 297 51.39 -46.49 -0.75
C SER A 297 50.61 -47.72 -0.27
N GLY A 298 49.36 -47.87 -0.74
CA GLY A 298 48.51 -49.04 -0.44
C GLY A 298 47.12 -48.73 0.12
N LEU A 299 46.87 -47.48 0.54
CA LEU A 299 45.56 -47.01 1.03
C LEU A 299 44.98 -45.94 0.08
N ASN A 300 44.82 -46.31 -1.19
CA ASN A 300 44.08 -45.51 -2.18
C ASN A 300 42.74 -46.20 -2.45
N GLY A 301 41.63 -45.55 -2.10
CA GLY A 301 40.31 -46.17 -2.21
C GLY A 301 39.29 -45.69 -1.17
N TRP A 302 38.07 -46.22 -1.27
CA TRP A 302 37.02 -46.04 -0.28
C TRP A 302 37.36 -46.78 1.02
N GLN A 303 37.21 -46.10 2.16
CA GLN A 303 37.31 -46.68 3.50
C GLN A 303 36.08 -46.26 4.31
N GLN A 304 35.50 -47.19 5.08
CA GLN A 304 34.44 -46.90 6.04
C GLN A 304 35.01 -46.95 7.46
N ILE A 305 34.90 -45.84 8.19
CA ILE A 305 35.53 -45.64 9.50
C ILE A 305 34.49 -44.95 10.38
N ASP A 306 34.16 -45.57 11.52
CA ASP A 306 33.07 -45.18 12.42
C ASP A 306 31.74 -44.92 11.69
N GLY A 307 31.42 -45.78 10.72
CA GLY A 307 30.23 -45.72 9.88
C GLY A 307 30.27 -44.69 8.75
N LYS A 308 31.22 -43.75 8.76
CA LYS A 308 31.40 -42.70 7.75
C LYS A 308 32.29 -43.17 6.60
N TRP A 309 32.00 -42.72 5.40
CA TRP A 309 32.79 -43.03 4.20
C TRP A 309 33.82 -41.93 3.91
N TYR A 310 35.02 -42.36 3.53
CA TYR A 310 36.12 -41.50 3.15
C TYR A 310 36.76 -42.04 1.87
N TRP A 311 37.17 -41.15 0.96
CA TRP A 311 38.08 -41.50 -0.13
C TRP A 311 39.51 -41.19 0.32
N MET A 312 40.40 -42.19 0.25
CA MET A 312 41.78 -42.08 0.70
C MET A 312 42.73 -41.85 -0.48
N GLU A 313 43.68 -40.92 -0.32
CA GLU A 313 44.69 -40.55 -1.31
C GLU A 313 46.07 -40.45 -0.62
N ASN A 314 46.89 -41.48 -0.77
CA ASN A 314 48.23 -41.65 -0.18
C ASN A 314 48.21 -41.50 1.35
N GLY A 315 47.35 -42.29 2.02
CA GLY A 315 47.31 -42.41 3.48
C GLY A 315 46.56 -41.30 4.22
N LYS A 316 46.05 -40.28 3.52
CA LYS A 316 45.23 -39.18 4.05
C LYS A 316 43.87 -39.10 3.37
N THR A 317 42.88 -38.51 4.02
CA THR A 317 41.57 -38.28 3.39
C THR A 317 41.64 -37.24 2.28
N ALA A 318 40.92 -37.51 1.19
CA ALA A 318 40.66 -36.54 0.14
C ALA A 318 39.71 -35.44 0.62
N SER A 319 39.59 -34.37 -0.17
CA SER A 319 38.78 -33.19 0.15
C SER A 319 38.24 -32.56 -1.12
N GLY A 320 37.02 -32.03 -1.07
CA GLY A 320 36.32 -31.47 -2.22
C GLY A 320 35.80 -32.53 -3.20
N TRP A 321 35.59 -32.13 -4.45
CA TRP A 321 35.07 -32.99 -5.52
C TRP A 321 36.09 -34.03 -5.99
N ARG A 322 35.63 -35.25 -6.27
CA ARG A 322 36.40 -36.34 -6.89
C ARG A 322 35.56 -37.10 -7.91
N ALA A 323 36.14 -37.30 -9.10
CA ALA A 323 35.63 -38.23 -10.11
C ALA A 323 36.24 -39.61 -9.87
N ILE A 324 35.43 -40.57 -9.45
CA ILE A 324 35.84 -41.94 -9.10
C ILE A 324 35.00 -42.91 -9.94
N ASN A 325 35.64 -43.71 -10.77
CA ASN A 325 34.99 -44.68 -11.66
C ASN A 325 33.84 -44.09 -12.51
N GLY A 326 34.01 -42.87 -13.02
CA GLY A 326 33.02 -42.16 -13.84
C GLY A 326 31.87 -41.50 -13.08
N LYS A 327 31.86 -41.54 -11.75
CA LYS A 327 30.88 -40.86 -10.89
C LYS A 327 31.54 -39.76 -10.07
N TRP A 328 30.80 -38.68 -9.79
CA TRP A 328 31.27 -37.59 -8.93
C TRP A 328 30.85 -37.81 -7.48
N TYR A 329 31.78 -37.53 -6.56
CA TYR A 329 31.58 -37.59 -5.11
C TYR A 329 32.14 -36.31 -4.49
N TYR A 330 31.53 -35.85 -3.40
CA TYR A 330 32.03 -34.71 -2.63
C TYR A 330 32.46 -35.16 -1.24
N LEU A 331 33.71 -34.87 -0.89
CA LEU A 331 34.30 -35.11 0.42
C LEU A 331 34.37 -33.77 1.16
N ASP A 332 33.81 -33.67 2.36
CA ASP A 332 33.82 -32.44 3.16
C ASP A 332 35.26 -31.89 3.31
N GLU A 333 35.46 -30.59 3.10
CA GLU A 333 36.83 -30.05 3.01
C GLU A 333 37.61 -30.08 4.31
N LYS A 334 36.92 -30.06 5.45
CA LYS A 334 37.52 -30.05 6.79
C LYS A 334 37.80 -31.46 7.30
N THR A 335 36.90 -32.41 7.03
CA THR A 335 36.92 -33.75 7.62
C THR A 335 37.24 -34.87 6.63
N GLY A 336 37.02 -34.64 5.34
CA GLY A 336 37.08 -35.65 4.28
C GLY A 336 35.90 -36.63 4.26
N VAL A 337 34.87 -36.40 5.08
CA VAL A 337 33.66 -37.24 5.12
C VAL A 337 32.85 -37.05 3.83
N MET A 338 32.61 -38.16 3.13
CA MET A 338 31.76 -38.19 1.93
C MET A 338 30.33 -37.75 2.26
N GLN A 339 29.81 -36.79 1.50
CA GLN A 339 28.44 -36.31 1.64
C GLN A 339 27.46 -37.19 0.86
N ASN A 340 26.33 -37.53 1.49
CA ASN A 340 25.16 -38.16 0.87
C ASN A 340 23.88 -37.36 1.19
N GLY A 341 22.85 -37.50 0.35
CA GLY A 341 21.67 -36.62 0.44
C GLY A 341 21.98 -35.19 0.01
N PHE A 342 21.33 -34.20 0.63
CA PHE A 342 21.54 -32.78 0.30
C PHE A 342 22.74 -32.20 1.06
N PHE A 343 23.64 -31.53 0.34
CA PHE A 343 24.80 -30.85 0.91
C PHE A 343 25.14 -29.57 0.14
N LYS A 344 25.99 -28.74 0.72
CA LYS A 344 26.62 -27.61 0.02
C LYS A 344 28.11 -27.85 -0.15
N ASP A 345 28.66 -27.39 -1.26
CA ASP A 345 30.11 -27.35 -1.44
C ASP A 345 30.74 -26.12 -0.76
N ALA A 346 32.06 -25.99 -0.84
CA ALA A 346 32.80 -24.85 -0.31
C ALA A 346 32.43 -23.51 -0.97
N GLY A 347 31.94 -23.53 -2.22
CA GLY A 347 31.35 -22.37 -2.90
C GLY A 347 29.93 -22.02 -2.44
N GLY A 348 29.33 -22.82 -1.54
CA GLY A 348 27.97 -22.65 -1.04
C GLY A 348 26.87 -23.09 -2.03
N SER A 349 27.24 -23.69 -3.16
CA SER A 349 26.30 -24.23 -4.14
C SER A 349 25.63 -25.50 -3.59
N LEU A 350 24.34 -25.66 -3.85
CA LEU A 350 23.54 -26.77 -3.32
C LEU A 350 23.56 -27.96 -4.28
N TYR A 351 23.82 -29.14 -3.74
CA TYR A 351 23.90 -30.40 -4.47
C TYR A 351 23.08 -31.48 -3.77
N HIS A 352 22.86 -32.58 -4.48
CA HIS A 352 22.38 -33.82 -3.89
C HIS A 352 23.21 -35.01 -4.41
N SER A 353 23.38 -36.02 -3.57
CA SER A 353 23.95 -37.32 -3.94
C SER A 353 23.09 -38.46 -3.41
N ASP A 354 23.09 -39.58 -4.14
CA ASP A 354 22.32 -40.77 -3.79
C ASP A 354 22.85 -41.45 -2.50
N GLY A 355 22.20 -42.55 -2.08
CA GLY A 355 22.61 -43.29 -0.88
C GLY A 355 24.04 -43.87 -0.93
N SER A 356 24.65 -43.96 -2.12
CA SER A 356 26.07 -44.34 -2.32
C SER A 356 27.03 -43.15 -2.30
N GLY A 357 26.52 -41.92 -2.17
CA GLY A 357 27.29 -40.67 -2.24
C GLY A 357 27.58 -40.19 -3.66
N ALA A 358 27.07 -40.87 -4.69
CA ALA A 358 27.24 -40.44 -6.07
C ALA A 358 26.33 -39.24 -6.36
N MET A 359 26.91 -38.16 -6.88
CA MET A 359 26.20 -36.93 -7.23
C MET A 359 25.06 -37.22 -8.22
N THR A 360 23.85 -36.79 -7.89
CA THR A 360 22.73 -36.71 -8.84
C THR A 360 22.88 -35.42 -9.65
N GLY A 361 22.64 -35.48 -10.96
CA GLY A 361 22.78 -34.31 -11.84
C GLY A 361 22.03 -34.49 -13.15
N GLY A 362 21.85 -33.38 -13.86
CA GLY A 362 21.13 -33.33 -15.14
C GLY A 362 19.61 -33.42 -15.00
N GLY A 363 18.90 -32.34 -15.32
CA GLY A 363 17.46 -32.31 -15.49
C GLY A 363 16.64 -32.58 -14.23
N TRP A 364 15.42 -33.11 -14.44
CA TRP A 364 14.44 -33.35 -13.38
C TRP A 364 14.73 -34.63 -12.59
N ASN A 365 14.85 -34.49 -11.27
CA ASN A 365 15.17 -35.56 -10.33
C ASN A 365 14.12 -35.60 -9.21
N LEU A 366 13.53 -36.78 -8.94
CA LEU A 366 12.51 -36.98 -7.91
C LEU A 366 13.14 -37.53 -6.63
N ILE A 367 13.18 -36.72 -5.57
CA ILE A 367 13.84 -37.02 -4.30
C ILE A 367 12.83 -36.84 -3.17
N GLY A 368 12.56 -37.88 -2.39
CA GLY A 368 11.62 -37.81 -1.26
C GLY A 368 10.22 -37.33 -1.67
N ASN A 369 9.72 -37.81 -2.83
CA ASN A 369 8.45 -37.37 -3.44
C ASN A 369 8.38 -35.88 -3.85
N THR A 370 9.53 -35.19 -3.93
CA THR A 370 9.64 -33.80 -4.37
C THR A 370 10.55 -33.71 -5.59
N TRP A 371 10.15 -32.93 -6.61
CA TRP A 371 10.97 -32.72 -7.80
C TRP A 371 11.98 -31.60 -7.58
N TYR A 372 13.19 -31.81 -8.08
CA TYR A 372 14.29 -30.85 -8.15
C TYR A 372 14.80 -30.82 -9.59
N TRP A 373 15.28 -29.67 -10.06
CA TRP A 373 15.99 -29.59 -11.33
C TRP A 373 17.47 -29.34 -11.06
N MET A 374 18.34 -30.07 -11.77
CA MET A 374 19.79 -30.00 -11.62
C MET A 374 20.45 -29.64 -12.94
N HIS A 375 21.46 -28.79 -12.88
CA HIS A 375 22.38 -28.60 -13.99
C HIS A 375 23.19 -29.89 -14.25
N ASP A 376 23.82 -29.99 -15.43
CA ASP A 376 24.66 -31.14 -15.80
C ASP A 376 25.89 -31.29 -14.87
N ASN A 377 26.33 -30.20 -14.23
CA ASN A 377 27.37 -30.20 -13.20
C ASN A 377 26.85 -30.56 -11.80
N GLY A 378 25.57 -30.96 -11.65
CA GLY A 378 24.94 -31.37 -10.39
C GLY A 378 24.38 -30.25 -9.52
N VAL A 379 24.62 -28.97 -9.83
CA VAL A 379 24.08 -27.84 -9.04
C VAL A 379 22.55 -27.84 -9.12
N ILE A 380 21.89 -27.79 -7.97
CA ILE A 380 20.43 -27.66 -7.88
C ILE A 380 20.01 -26.23 -8.24
N PHE A 381 19.15 -26.11 -9.25
CA PHE A 381 18.60 -24.83 -9.71
C PHE A 381 17.52 -24.32 -8.76
N ARG A 382 17.45 -23.00 -8.64
CA ARG A 382 16.60 -22.27 -7.68
C ARG A 382 16.03 -21.03 -8.36
N GLY A 383 14.79 -20.67 -8.04
CA GLY A 383 14.03 -19.60 -8.71
C GLY A 383 13.25 -20.08 -9.94
N TRP A 384 13.04 -19.17 -10.89
CA TRP A 384 12.21 -19.40 -12.09
C TRP A 384 12.94 -20.19 -13.19
N LEU A 385 12.44 -21.39 -13.48
CA LEU A 385 12.94 -22.25 -14.55
C LEU A 385 11.95 -22.26 -15.72
N ARG A 386 12.43 -21.98 -16.94
CA ARG A 386 11.67 -22.19 -18.17
C ARG A 386 12.13 -23.46 -18.87
N GLN A 387 11.21 -24.40 -19.11
CA GLN A 387 11.44 -25.60 -19.92
C GLN A 387 10.48 -25.57 -21.11
N GLY A 388 11.03 -25.35 -22.31
CA GLY A 388 10.23 -25.09 -23.52
C GLY A 388 9.34 -23.85 -23.36
N ASN A 389 8.03 -24.04 -23.40
CA ASN A 389 7.03 -22.97 -23.19
C ASN A 389 6.41 -22.97 -21.78
N THR A 390 6.86 -23.85 -20.89
CA THR A 390 6.32 -23.98 -19.53
C THR A 390 7.27 -23.36 -18.52
N TRP A 391 6.72 -22.60 -17.57
CA TRP A 391 7.43 -22.08 -16.41
C TRP A 391 7.21 -22.96 -15.19
N TYR A 392 8.26 -23.13 -14.40
CA TYR A 392 8.29 -23.83 -13.12
C TYR A 392 8.98 -22.91 -12.10
N TYR A 393 8.64 -23.04 -10.83
CA TYR A 393 9.31 -22.33 -9.75
C TYR A 393 9.93 -23.31 -8.77
N LEU A 394 11.25 -23.20 -8.60
CA LEU A 394 12.05 -23.97 -7.66
C LEU A 394 12.31 -23.06 -6.45
N ASP A 395 12.02 -23.55 -5.25
CA ASP A 395 12.18 -22.81 -4.01
C ASP A 395 13.60 -22.21 -3.85
N GLU A 396 13.72 -20.92 -3.54
CA GLU A 396 15.02 -20.21 -3.50
C GLU A 396 15.96 -20.71 -2.39
N ALA A 397 15.42 -21.28 -1.31
CA ALA A 397 16.23 -21.82 -0.21
C ALA A 397 16.64 -23.28 -0.45
N THR A 398 15.73 -24.10 -1.00
CA THR A 398 15.85 -25.58 -1.04
C THR A 398 15.94 -26.18 -2.44
N GLY A 399 15.55 -25.46 -3.50
CA GLY A 399 15.43 -25.98 -4.87
C GLY A 399 14.23 -26.90 -5.11
N ALA A 400 13.36 -27.08 -4.11
CA ALA A 400 12.15 -27.89 -4.24
C ALA A 400 11.14 -27.25 -5.20
N MET A 401 10.68 -27.98 -6.22
CA MET A 401 9.66 -27.52 -7.14
C MET A 401 8.33 -27.26 -6.42
N LYS A 402 7.77 -26.05 -6.58
CA LYS A 402 6.45 -25.71 -6.04
C LYS A 402 5.32 -26.26 -6.91
N THR A 403 4.26 -26.71 -6.25
CA THR A 403 2.95 -27.03 -6.81
C THR A 403 1.87 -26.35 -5.97
N GLY A 404 0.67 -26.16 -6.51
CA GLY A 404 -0.38 -25.39 -5.86
C GLY A 404 -0.03 -23.89 -5.76
N TRP A 405 -0.53 -23.23 -4.71
CA TRP A 405 -0.27 -21.82 -4.45
C TRP A 405 1.10 -21.59 -3.80
N TYR A 406 1.85 -20.61 -4.31
CA TYR A 406 3.09 -20.12 -3.71
C TYR A 406 3.24 -18.62 -3.94
N GLN A 407 4.03 -17.98 -3.08
CA GLN A 407 4.31 -16.55 -3.13
C GLN A 407 5.79 -16.31 -3.47
N VAL A 408 6.06 -15.34 -4.34
CA VAL A 408 7.42 -14.90 -4.71
C VAL A 408 7.47 -13.39 -4.52
N GLY A 409 8.30 -12.93 -3.57
CA GLY A 409 8.17 -11.58 -3.01
C GLY A 409 6.76 -11.36 -2.46
N ASN A 410 6.07 -10.32 -2.95
CA ASN A 410 4.69 -10.03 -2.56
C ASN A 410 3.64 -10.65 -3.50
N THR A 411 4.04 -11.32 -4.59
CA THR A 411 3.13 -11.77 -5.64
C THR A 411 2.78 -13.25 -5.50
N TRP A 412 1.49 -13.58 -5.58
CA TRP A 412 1.01 -14.97 -5.59
C TRP A 412 0.99 -15.57 -7.00
N TYR A 413 1.36 -16.83 -7.09
CA TYR A 413 1.38 -17.65 -8.30
C TYR A 413 0.74 -19.02 -7.99
N TYR A 414 0.31 -19.72 -9.03
CA TYR A 414 -0.22 -21.07 -8.92
C TYR A 414 0.41 -21.99 -9.96
N SER A 415 0.87 -23.17 -9.53
CA SER A 415 1.29 -24.26 -10.41
C SER A 415 0.35 -25.45 -10.26
N ASP A 416 0.10 -26.19 -11.35
CA ASP A 416 -0.65 -27.44 -11.27
C ASP A 416 0.15 -28.58 -10.63
N GLY A 417 -0.42 -29.80 -10.60
CA GLY A 417 0.23 -30.97 -10.01
C GLY A 417 1.52 -31.43 -10.72
N SER A 418 1.81 -30.94 -11.93
CA SER A 418 3.07 -31.16 -12.64
C SER A 418 4.14 -30.12 -12.32
N GLY A 419 3.80 -29.06 -11.58
CA GLY A 419 4.66 -27.89 -11.34
C GLY A 419 4.55 -26.79 -12.39
N ALA A 420 3.83 -27.03 -13.49
CA ALA A 420 3.60 -26.05 -14.53
C ALA A 420 2.81 -24.84 -13.99
N MET A 421 3.43 -23.66 -14.05
CA MET A 421 2.82 -22.38 -13.67
C MET A 421 1.63 -22.07 -14.59
N GLN A 422 0.48 -21.79 -13.98
CA GLN A 422 -0.76 -21.52 -14.69
C GLN A 422 -0.92 -20.03 -15.03
N THR A 423 -1.65 -19.77 -16.10
CA THR A 423 -2.13 -18.43 -16.48
C THR A 423 -3.60 -18.51 -16.84
N GLY A 424 -4.32 -17.39 -16.80
CA GLY A 424 -5.76 -17.33 -17.04
C GLY A 424 -6.60 -17.79 -15.84
N TRP A 425 -7.80 -18.29 -16.12
CA TRP A 425 -8.75 -18.72 -15.10
C TRP A 425 -8.40 -20.08 -14.51
N ILE A 426 -8.37 -20.17 -13.18
CA ILE A 426 -8.25 -21.45 -12.46
C ILE A 426 -9.34 -21.59 -11.39
N LEU A 427 -9.69 -22.85 -11.10
CA LEU A 427 -10.65 -23.23 -10.06
C LEU A 427 -10.02 -24.26 -9.09
N PRO A 428 -9.05 -23.87 -8.23
CA PRO A 428 -8.44 -24.77 -7.27
C PRO A 428 -9.50 -25.42 -6.39
N ASN A 429 -9.39 -26.74 -6.24
CA ASN A 429 -10.28 -27.55 -5.41
C ASN A 429 -11.79 -27.47 -5.77
N GLY A 430 -12.14 -26.98 -6.97
CA GLY A 430 -13.54 -26.97 -7.46
C GLY A 430 -14.47 -25.94 -6.82
N ARG A 431 -13.96 -24.96 -6.06
CA ARG A 431 -14.80 -24.06 -5.22
C ARG A 431 -14.78 -22.58 -5.60
N THR A 432 -13.61 -22.01 -5.82
CA THR A 432 -13.43 -20.56 -5.96
C THR A 432 -12.59 -20.26 -7.19
N TRP A 433 -13.09 -19.37 -8.06
CA TRP A 433 -12.36 -18.94 -9.25
C TRP A 433 -11.32 -17.87 -8.89
N TYR A 434 -10.15 -17.98 -9.52
CA TYR A 434 -9.06 -17.01 -9.48
C TYR A 434 -8.59 -16.75 -10.91
N TYR A 435 -7.96 -15.60 -11.14
CA TYR A 435 -7.34 -15.28 -12.42
C TYR A 435 -5.85 -14.99 -12.22
N LEU A 436 -5.02 -15.63 -13.03
CA LEU A 436 -3.58 -15.38 -13.13
C LEU A 436 -3.33 -14.60 -14.41
N ASN A 437 -2.61 -13.51 -14.32
CA ASN A 437 -2.24 -12.67 -15.45
C ASN A 437 -1.29 -13.42 -16.42
N GLY A 438 -0.99 -12.83 -17.58
CA GLY A 438 -0.13 -13.46 -18.59
C GLY A 438 1.31 -13.80 -18.13
N ASN A 439 1.75 -13.24 -17.01
CA ASN A 439 3.02 -13.54 -16.32
C ASN A 439 2.85 -14.50 -15.12
N GLY A 440 1.67 -15.08 -14.91
CA GLY A 440 1.36 -15.97 -13.79
C GLY A 440 0.94 -15.28 -12.49
N ALA A 441 1.05 -13.95 -12.39
CA ALA A 441 0.72 -13.22 -11.17
C ALA A 441 -0.79 -13.19 -10.90
N MET A 442 -1.22 -13.52 -9.68
CA MET A 442 -2.62 -13.50 -9.27
C MET A 442 -3.23 -12.09 -9.32
N ALA A 443 -4.42 -11.98 -9.92
CA ALA A 443 -5.18 -10.74 -9.95
C ALA A 443 -5.86 -10.47 -8.60
N VAL A 444 -5.83 -9.21 -8.18
CA VAL A 444 -6.48 -8.65 -6.98
C VAL A 444 -7.13 -7.32 -7.40
N GLY A 445 -8.30 -7.00 -6.84
CA GLY A 445 -9.07 -5.81 -7.21
C GLY A 445 -9.75 -5.95 -8.58
N TRP A 446 -9.82 -4.83 -9.31
CA TRP A 446 -10.43 -4.80 -10.64
C TRP A 446 -9.53 -5.43 -11.71
N GLY A 447 -10.00 -6.51 -12.35
CA GLY A 447 -9.32 -7.16 -13.46
C GLY A 447 -10.19 -7.20 -14.72
N ARG A 448 -9.66 -6.73 -15.85
CA ARG A 448 -10.33 -6.82 -17.16
C ARG A 448 -9.82 -8.03 -17.93
N VAL A 449 -10.69 -9.00 -18.17
CA VAL A 449 -10.37 -10.21 -18.95
C VAL A 449 -11.10 -10.11 -20.29
N GLY A 450 -10.33 -9.85 -21.35
CA GLY A 450 -10.89 -9.49 -22.67
C GLY A 450 -11.67 -8.19 -22.61
N ASN A 451 -12.97 -8.24 -22.90
CA ASN A 451 -13.87 -7.08 -22.81
C ASN A 451 -14.72 -7.04 -21.53
N THR A 452 -14.54 -7.98 -20.62
CA THR A 452 -15.36 -8.10 -19.41
C THR A 452 -14.57 -7.73 -18.17
N TRP A 453 -15.18 -6.92 -17.29
CA TRP A 453 -14.62 -6.60 -15.98
C TRP A 453 -15.02 -7.63 -14.94
N TYR A 454 -14.08 -7.97 -14.08
CA TYR A 454 -14.21 -8.85 -12.92
C TYR A 454 -13.63 -8.13 -11.69
N TYR A 455 -14.09 -8.53 -10.52
CA TYR A 455 -13.56 -8.03 -9.25
C TYR A 455 -13.06 -9.22 -8.42
N PHE A 456 -11.83 -9.13 -7.95
CA PHE A 456 -11.17 -10.11 -7.11
C PHE A 456 -10.92 -9.46 -5.74
N ASN A 457 -11.22 -10.17 -4.65
CA ASN A 457 -10.91 -9.65 -3.31
C ASN A 457 -9.40 -9.70 -3.03
N GLU A 458 -8.98 -9.29 -1.83
CA GLU A 458 -7.57 -9.30 -1.39
C GLU A 458 -6.91 -10.69 -1.46
N SER A 459 -7.68 -11.77 -1.31
CA SER A 459 -7.18 -13.15 -1.49
C SER A 459 -7.21 -13.62 -2.94
N GLY A 460 -7.47 -12.74 -3.92
CA GLY A 460 -7.59 -13.05 -5.34
C GLY A 460 -8.84 -13.85 -5.75
N ALA A 461 -9.78 -14.06 -4.83
CA ALA A 461 -11.00 -14.80 -5.12
C ALA A 461 -11.98 -13.92 -5.92
N MET A 462 -12.42 -14.43 -7.07
CA MET A 462 -13.41 -13.78 -7.92
C MET A 462 -14.74 -13.60 -7.19
N GLN A 463 -15.24 -12.38 -7.17
CA GLN A 463 -16.48 -12.00 -6.48
C GLN A 463 -17.72 -12.16 -7.36
N THR A 464 -18.85 -12.42 -6.72
CA THR A 464 -20.19 -12.44 -7.31
C THR A 464 -21.15 -11.61 -6.44
N GLY A 465 -22.30 -11.23 -6.99
CA GLY A 465 -23.29 -10.40 -6.27
C GLY A 465 -22.88 -8.93 -6.14
N TRP A 466 -23.49 -8.24 -5.16
CA TRP A 466 -23.19 -6.84 -4.84
C TRP A 466 -21.83 -6.69 -4.17
N GLN A 467 -21.01 -5.77 -4.66
CA GLN A 467 -19.69 -5.44 -4.14
C GLN A 467 -19.60 -3.93 -3.93
N GLN A 468 -19.14 -3.50 -2.75
CA GLN A 468 -18.88 -2.08 -2.47
C GLN A 468 -17.37 -1.84 -2.55
N VAL A 469 -16.95 -0.98 -3.46
CA VAL A 469 -15.55 -0.62 -3.69
C VAL A 469 -15.46 0.91 -3.63
N ASP A 470 -14.63 1.42 -2.72
CA ASP A 470 -14.46 2.86 -2.45
C ASP A 470 -15.79 3.61 -2.26
N GLY A 471 -16.68 3.01 -1.46
CA GLY A 471 -18.03 3.53 -1.18
C GLY A 471 -19.05 3.32 -2.31
N THR A 472 -18.60 3.00 -3.53
CA THR A 472 -19.45 2.82 -4.71
C THR A 472 -19.90 1.36 -4.86
N TRP A 473 -21.18 1.15 -5.16
CA TRP A 473 -21.73 -0.20 -5.37
C TRP A 473 -21.64 -0.65 -6.83
N TYR A 474 -21.25 -1.89 -7.02
CA TYR A 474 -21.19 -2.60 -8.31
C TYR A 474 -21.87 -3.96 -8.15
N TYR A 475 -22.30 -4.57 -9.25
CA TYR A 475 -22.85 -5.93 -9.24
C TYR A 475 -22.12 -6.85 -10.21
N MET A 476 -21.67 -7.97 -9.70
CA MET A 476 -21.00 -9.03 -10.45
C MET A 476 -22.00 -10.18 -10.64
N SER A 477 -22.24 -10.64 -11.87
CA SER A 477 -23.16 -11.78 -12.12
C SER A 477 -22.63 -13.09 -11.56
N GLY A 478 -23.42 -14.18 -11.64
CA GLY A 478 -23.02 -15.50 -11.09
C GLY A 478 -21.76 -16.11 -11.72
N ASN A 479 -21.32 -15.63 -12.88
CA ASN A 479 -20.05 -15.97 -13.54
C ASN A 479 -18.94 -14.91 -13.28
N GLY A 480 -19.15 -13.97 -12.35
CA GLY A 480 -18.21 -12.91 -11.97
C GLY A 480 -18.15 -11.69 -12.90
N ALA A 481 -18.93 -11.64 -13.99
CA ALA A 481 -18.89 -10.51 -14.92
C ALA A 481 -19.62 -9.27 -14.37
N MET A 482 -18.96 -8.11 -14.40
CA MET A 482 -19.56 -6.84 -13.96
C MET A 482 -20.76 -6.49 -14.84
N GLN A 483 -21.88 -6.17 -14.23
CA GLN A 483 -23.10 -5.75 -14.91
C GLN A 483 -23.11 -4.23 -15.15
N THR A 484 -23.79 -3.82 -16.22
CA THR A 484 -24.03 -2.43 -16.60
C THR A 484 -25.48 -2.29 -17.10
N GLY A 485 -26.06 -1.10 -17.03
CA GLY A 485 -27.44 -0.85 -17.45
C GLY A 485 -28.48 -1.36 -16.44
N TRP A 486 -29.65 -1.77 -16.94
CA TRP A 486 -30.76 -2.22 -16.11
C TRP A 486 -30.53 -3.63 -15.56
N LEU A 487 -30.56 -3.75 -14.22
CA LEU A 487 -30.37 -5.00 -13.48
C LEU A 487 -31.64 -5.34 -12.69
N LYS A 488 -32.22 -6.52 -12.91
CA LYS A 488 -33.36 -7.02 -12.13
C LYS A 488 -32.92 -8.06 -11.11
N LEU A 489 -33.18 -7.82 -9.83
CA LEU A 489 -32.95 -8.78 -8.74
C LEU A 489 -34.26 -9.01 -7.98
N GLY A 490 -34.85 -10.18 -8.15
CA GLY A 490 -36.18 -10.49 -7.61
C GLY A 490 -37.26 -9.57 -8.18
N ILE A 491 -37.91 -8.81 -7.29
CA ILE A 491 -38.92 -7.81 -7.68
C ILE A 491 -38.34 -6.42 -7.98
N SER A 492 -37.09 -6.16 -7.57
CA SER A 492 -36.47 -4.84 -7.64
C SER A 492 -35.65 -4.67 -8.91
N TRP A 493 -35.75 -3.49 -9.51
CA TRP A 493 -34.84 -3.03 -10.57
C TRP A 493 -33.82 -2.05 -10.00
N TYR A 494 -32.63 -2.08 -10.57
CA TYR A 494 -31.50 -1.19 -10.28
C TYR A 494 -30.93 -0.74 -11.63
N TYR A 495 -30.25 0.39 -11.66
CA TYR A 495 -29.53 0.84 -12.85
C TYR A 495 -28.06 1.08 -12.52
N LEU A 496 -27.19 0.42 -13.26
CA LEU A 496 -25.74 0.55 -13.18
C LEU A 496 -25.27 1.39 -14.37
N GLY A 497 -24.35 2.32 -14.13
CA GLY A 497 -23.73 3.12 -15.20
C GLY A 497 -22.91 2.26 -16.17
N GLU A 498 -22.40 2.89 -17.23
CA GLU A 498 -21.47 2.26 -18.18
C GLU A 498 -20.17 1.78 -17.52
N ASN A 499 -19.76 2.43 -16.43
CA ASN A 499 -18.66 2.02 -15.56
C ASN A 499 -19.07 0.99 -14.48
N GLY A 500 -20.29 0.45 -14.52
CA GLY A 500 -20.84 -0.51 -13.54
C GLY A 500 -21.32 0.10 -12.21
N ALA A 501 -21.07 1.40 -11.96
CA ALA A 501 -21.43 2.04 -10.70
C ALA A 501 -22.96 2.20 -10.56
N MET A 502 -23.51 1.74 -9.44
CA MET A 502 -24.94 1.85 -9.13
C MET A 502 -25.39 3.31 -9.04
N ARG A 503 -26.41 3.67 -9.83
CA ARG A 503 -27.04 4.99 -9.79
C ARG A 503 -28.09 5.06 -8.69
N THR A 504 -28.30 6.27 -8.17
CA THR A 504 -29.33 6.61 -7.17
C THR A 504 -29.96 7.97 -7.52
N GLY A 505 -31.07 8.31 -6.88
CA GLY A 505 -31.82 9.54 -7.15
C GLY A 505 -32.51 9.56 -8.52
N TRP A 506 -32.77 10.75 -9.02
CA TRP A 506 -33.36 10.98 -10.35
C TRP A 506 -32.40 10.63 -11.48
N GLN A 507 -32.83 9.77 -12.39
CA GLN A 507 -32.08 9.36 -13.57
C GLN A 507 -32.91 9.59 -14.83
N ARG A 508 -32.40 10.41 -15.76
CA ARG A 508 -33.01 10.59 -17.08
C ARG A 508 -32.32 9.68 -18.09
N LEU A 509 -33.01 8.66 -18.54
CA LEU A 509 -32.51 7.69 -19.51
C LEU A 509 -33.27 7.89 -20.83
N GLY A 510 -32.58 8.51 -21.80
CA GLY A 510 -33.23 9.04 -23.01
C GLY A 510 -34.23 10.14 -22.67
N ASN A 511 -35.50 9.94 -23.04
CA ASN A 511 -36.59 10.87 -22.75
C ASN A 511 -37.42 10.50 -21.51
N THR A 512 -37.06 9.42 -20.81
CA THR A 512 -37.81 8.93 -19.66
C THR A 512 -37.08 9.20 -18.35
N TRP A 513 -37.79 9.69 -17.35
CA TRP A 513 -37.29 9.83 -15.99
C TRP A 513 -37.62 8.59 -15.16
N TYR A 514 -36.65 8.18 -14.34
CA TYR A 514 -36.75 7.11 -13.36
C TYR A 514 -36.25 7.64 -12.01
N TYR A 515 -36.82 7.15 -10.91
CA TYR A 515 -36.32 7.44 -9.57
C TYR A 515 -35.78 6.18 -8.91
N LEU A 516 -34.49 6.20 -8.58
CA LEU A 516 -33.79 5.12 -7.90
C LEU A 516 -33.60 5.52 -6.43
N THR A 517 -34.02 4.68 -5.49
CA THR A 517 -34.04 5.07 -4.07
C THR A 517 -32.63 5.41 -3.58
N PRO A 518 -32.38 6.59 -2.97
CA PRO A 518 -31.09 6.93 -2.38
C PRO A 518 -30.56 5.87 -1.42
N GLY A 519 -29.24 5.73 -1.36
CA GLY A 519 -28.53 4.76 -0.51
C GLY A 519 -28.53 3.31 -1.00
N HIS A 520 -29.61 2.82 -1.63
CA HIS A 520 -29.72 1.40 -2.04
C HIS A 520 -30.22 1.15 -3.47
N GLY A 521 -30.39 2.17 -4.30
CA GLY A 521 -30.52 2.07 -5.78
C GLY A 521 -31.79 1.42 -6.34
N ALA A 522 -32.69 0.90 -5.50
CA ALA A 522 -33.91 0.24 -5.96
C ALA A 522 -34.89 1.22 -6.61
N MET A 523 -35.28 0.96 -7.85
CA MET A 523 -36.21 1.76 -8.64
C MET A 523 -37.60 1.82 -8.01
N LYS A 524 -38.23 3.01 -7.98
CA LYS A 524 -39.61 3.19 -7.57
C LYS A 524 -40.60 2.96 -8.71
N THR A 525 -41.77 2.44 -8.35
CA THR A 525 -42.98 2.32 -9.16
C THR A 525 -44.19 2.69 -8.29
N GLY A 526 -45.32 3.01 -8.91
CA GLY A 526 -46.49 3.57 -8.23
C GLY A 526 -46.24 4.99 -7.72
N TRP A 527 -46.95 5.38 -6.66
CA TRP A 527 -46.79 6.66 -5.97
C TRP A 527 -45.59 6.64 -5.02
N TYR A 528 -44.77 7.69 -5.06
CA TYR A 528 -43.68 7.92 -4.12
C TYR A 528 -43.47 9.42 -3.89
N GLN A 529 -42.86 9.76 -2.76
CA GLN A 529 -42.57 11.13 -2.36
C GLN A 529 -41.07 11.40 -2.42
N VAL A 530 -40.68 12.57 -2.92
CA VAL A 530 -39.30 13.09 -2.94
C VAL A 530 -39.38 14.54 -2.51
N ASP A 531 -38.67 14.91 -1.44
CA ASP A 531 -38.65 16.28 -0.87
C ASP A 531 -40.06 16.87 -0.74
N GLU A 532 -40.89 16.16 0.04
CA GLU A 532 -42.32 16.42 0.30
C GLU A 532 -43.25 16.40 -0.94
N THR A 533 -42.71 16.34 -2.15
CA THR A 533 -43.46 16.35 -3.41
C THR A 533 -43.82 14.93 -3.86
N TRP A 534 -45.06 14.70 -4.25
CA TRP A 534 -45.53 13.41 -4.76
C TRP A 534 -45.30 13.27 -6.27
N TYR A 535 -44.84 12.08 -6.66
CA TYR A 535 -44.61 11.65 -8.04
C TYR A 535 -45.23 10.27 -8.26
N TYR A 536 -45.53 9.96 -9.53
CA TYR A 536 -45.98 8.63 -9.93
C TYR A 536 -45.09 8.07 -11.03
N SER A 537 -44.69 6.80 -10.90
CA SER A 537 -44.07 6.02 -11.98
C SER A 537 -44.94 4.82 -12.32
N ASP A 538 -45.08 4.50 -13.60
CA ASP A 538 -45.82 3.30 -14.01
C ASP A 538 -45.04 2.00 -13.71
N GLY A 539 -45.61 0.84 -14.09
CA GLY A 539 -45.00 -0.47 -13.83
C GLY A 539 -43.62 -0.70 -14.45
N SER A 540 -43.20 0.14 -15.40
CA SER A 540 -41.84 0.12 -15.96
C SER A 540 -40.84 0.99 -15.17
N GLY A 541 -41.32 1.78 -14.20
CA GLY A 541 -40.54 2.81 -13.50
C GLY A 541 -40.56 4.19 -14.17
N ALA A 542 -41.10 4.28 -15.39
CA ALA A 542 -41.22 5.54 -16.12
C ALA A 542 -42.11 6.54 -15.37
N MET A 543 -41.54 7.69 -15.00
CA MET A 543 -42.27 8.77 -14.35
C MET A 543 -43.38 9.31 -15.28
N ALA A 544 -44.57 9.49 -14.72
CA ALA A 544 -45.67 10.13 -15.40
C ALA A 544 -45.54 11.66 -15.36
N ALA A 545 -45.91 12.32 -16.47
CA ALA A 545 -45.99 13.76 -16.58
C ALA A 545 -47.13 14.16 -17.53
N ASN A 546 -47.70 15.34 -17.33
CA ASN A 546 -48.81 15.93 -18.10
C ASN A 546 -50.06 15.03 -18.24
N ARG A 547 -50.37 14.20 -17.24
CA ARG A 547 -51.49 13.23 -17.33
C ARG A 547 -52.23 13.03 -16.01
N TRP A 548 -53.48 12.61 -16.12
CA TRP A 548 -54.27 12.11 -15.01
C TRP A 548 -53.84 10.69 -14.64
N ILE A 549 -53.75 10.42 -13.34
CA ILE A 549 -53.48 9.13 -12.70
C ILE A 549 -54.75 8.70 -11.99
N ASP A 550 -55.20 7.47 -12.25
CA ASP A 550 -56.41 6.85 -11.69
C ASP A 550 -57.69 7.72 -11.81
N THR A 551 -57.76 8.62 -12.80
CA THR A 551 -58.83 9.63 -13.00
C THR A 551 -58.88 10.75 -11.95
N TYR A 552 -58.26 10.60 -10.78
CA TYR A 552 -58.44 11.53 -9.64
C TYR A 552 -57.28 12.49 -9.40
N TYR A 553 -56.05 12.14 -9.79
CA TYR A 553 -54.86 12.94 -9.50
C TYR A 553 -54.21 13.40 -10.80
N TYR A 554 -53.68 14.62 -10.85
CA TYR A 554 -52.95 15.10 -12.03
C TYR A 554 -51.47 15.28 -11.71
N VAL A 555 -50.59 14.79 -12.59
CA VAL A 555 -49.15 15.06 -12.53
C VAL A 555 -48.76 16.03 -13.64
N GLY A 556 -48.06 17.11 -13.27
CA GLY A 556 -47.64 18.19 -14.17
C GLY A 556 -46.49 17.81 -15.09
N ALA A 557 -45.93 18.81 -15.80
CA ALA A 557 -44.86 18.60 -16.78
C ALA A 557 -43.54 18.07 -16.18
N ASN A 558 -43.27 18.40 -14.92
CA ASN A 558 -42.15 17.88 -14.14
C ASN A 558 -42.48 16.58 -13.37
N GLY A 559 -43.68 16.02 -13.56
CA GLY A 559 -44.17 14.83 -12.86
C GLY A 559 -44.65 15.04 -11.42
N ALA A 560 -44.55 16.26 -10.88
CA ALA A 560 -45.08 16.57 -9.56
C ALA A 560 -46.62 16.55 -9.56
N MET A 561 -47.20 15.99 -8.50
CA MET A 561 -48.65 15.99 -8.29
C MET A 561 -49.17 17.42 -8.06
N ALA A 562 -50.18 17.81 -8.82
CA ALA A 562 -50.90 19.06 -8.63
C ALA A 562 -51.74 19.01 -7.34
N THR A 563 -51.70 20.08 -6.54
CA THR A 563 -52.50 20.25 -5.32
C THR A 563 -53.02 21.69 -5.24
N ASN A 564 -54.19 21.89 -4.64
CA ASN A 564 -54.87 23.20 -4.48
C ASN A 564 -54.83 24.08 -5.74
N THR A 565 -55.16 23.51 -6.91
CA THR A 565 -55.02 24.20 -8.19
C THR A 565 -55.99 23.71 -9.25
N TRP A 566 -56.16 24.50 -10.30
CA TRP A 566 -56.98 24.17 -11.47
C TRP A 566 -56.15 23.45 -12.54
N VAL A 567 -56.68 22.33 -13.02
CA VAL A 567 -56.18 21.57 -14.16
C VAL A 567 -57.24 21.65 -15.25
N GLY A 568 -57.19 22.71 -16.07
CA GLY A 568 -58.31 23.04 -16.95
C GLY A 568 -59.59 23.33 -16.14
N PRO A 569 -60.74 22.71 -16.47
CA PRO A 569 -62.00 22.89 -15.72
C PRO A 569 -62.09 22.06 -14.43
N TYR A 570 -61.01 21.39 -14.01
CA TYR A 570 -61.01 20.46 -12.87
C TYR A 570 -60.19 21.01 -11.71
N TRP A 571 -60.81 21.20 -10.53
CA TRP A 571 -60.10 21.59 -9.31
C TRP A 571 -59.54 20.37 -8.58
N VAL A 572 -58.25 20.37 -8.24
CA VAL A 572 -57.63 19.38 -7.34
C VAL A 572 -57.39 19.98 -5.96
N GLY A 573 -57.77 19.26 -4.91
CA GLY A 573 -57.66 19.72 -3.52
C GLY A 573 -56.24 19.65 -2.94
N ALA A 574 -56.11 19.90 -1.64
CA ALA A 574 -54.84 19.84 -0.92
C ALA A 574 -54.23 18.42 -0.87
N ASP A 575 -55.10 17.41 -0.93
CA ASP A 575 -54.78 15.99 -1.11
C ASP A 575 -54.44 15.61 -2.57
N GLY A 576 -54.43 16.59 -3.49
CA GLY A 576 -54.22 16.40 -4.93
C GLY A 576 -55.39 15.75 -5.65
N ARG A 577 -56.48 15.45 -4.93
CA ARG A 577 -57.63 14.73 -5.47
C ARG A 577 -58.59 15.69 -6.15
N TRP A 578 -59.02 15.34 -7.35
CA TRP A 578 -60.05 16.06 -8.10
C TRP A 578 -61.37 16.11 -7.31
N ARG A 579 -61.96 17.31 -7.23
CA ARG A 579 -63.28 17.58 -6.68
C ARG A 579 -64.27 17.92 -7.82
N PRO A 580 -65.17 17.00 -8.20
CA PRO A 580 -66.21 17.28 -9.19
C PRO A 580 -67.13 18.42 -8.73
N ASN A 581 -67.57 19.27 -9.67
CA ASN A 581 -68.47 20.40 -9.44
C ASN A 581 -68.02 21.39 -8.34
N TYR A 582 -66.71 21.49 -8.08
CA TYR A 582 -66.17 22.45 -7.13
C TYR A 582 -66.33 23.89 -7.63
N ASP A 583 -67.21 24.65 -6.96
CA ASP A 583 -67.31 26.09 -7.07
C ASP A 583 -66.85 26.70 -5.72
N PRO A 584 -65.77 27.50 -5.66
CA PRO A 584 -65.24 28.04 -4.41
C PRO A 584 -66.17 29.09 -3.76
N ASP A 585 -67.20 29.56 -4.47
CA ASP A 585 -68.22 30.47 -3.92
C ASP A 585 -69.34 29.70 -3.20
N LEU A 586 -69.54 28.40 -3.53
CA LEU A 586 -70.69 27.59 -3.08
C LEU A 586 -70.28 26.36 -2.26
N THR A 587 -69.13 25.76 -2.55
CA THR A 587 -68.70 24.50 -1.93
C THR A 587 -68.26 24.76 -0.49
N GLY A 588 -68.93 24.14 0.48
CA GLY A 588 -68.70 24.41 1.91
C GLY A 588 -69.16 25.81 2.37
N ALA A 589 -69.77 26.60 1.48
CA ALA A 589 -70.23 27.95 1.80
C ALA A 589 -71.53 27.93 2.62
N LYS A 590 -71.73 28.97 3.44
CA LYS A 590 -72.85 29.06 4.38
C LYS A 590 -73.35 30.49 4.57
N TRP A 591 -74.64 30.62 4.88
CA TRP A 591 -75.23 31.87 5.34
C TRP A 591 -74.79 32.20 6.77
N VAL A 592 -74.39 33.45 7.01
CA VAL A 592 -73.99 33.98 8.32
C VAL A 592 -74.72 35.30 8.56
N GLN A 593 -75.41 35.41 9.70
CA GLN A 593 -76.07 36.65 10.11
C GLN A 593 -75.14 37.46 11.02
N SER A 594 -75.07 38.77 10.83
CA SER A 594 -74.39 39.70 11.74
C SER A 594 -75.20 40.98 11.86
N GLY A 595 -75.73 41.24 13.07
CA GLY A 595 -76.78 42.24 13.28
C GLY A 595 -78.02 41.93 12.45
N SER A 596 -78.57 42.93 11.76
CA SER A 596 -79.70 42.78 10.83
C SER A 596 -79.30 42.37 9.40
N LYS A 597 -78.00 42.20 9.12
CA LYS A 597 -77.47 41.88 7.78
C LYS A 597 -77.12 40.39 7.66
N TRP A 598 -77.32 39.84 6.47
CA TRP A 598 -76.91 38.47 6.09
C TRP A 598 -75.73 38.50 5.12
N TYR A 599 -74.82 37.56 5.25
CA TYR A 599 -73.60 37.42 4.45
C TYR A 599 -73.48 35.97 3.98
N TYR A 600 -72.90 35.73 2.80
CA TYR A 600 -72.57 34.39 2.33
C TYR A 600 -71.07 34.15 2.46
N GLN A 601 -70.69 33.24 3.37
CA GLN A 601 -69.32 32.94 3.74
C GLN A 601 -68.83 31.69 2.98
N ARG A 602 -67.68 31.79 2.33
CA ARG A 602 -66.97 30.66 1.71
C ARG A 602 -66.41 29.70 2.77
N GLU A 603 -65.96 28.51 2.33
CA GLU A 603 -65.25 27.54 3.16
C GLU A 603 -63.98 28.12 3.82
N ASP A 604 -63.29 29.05 3.16
CA ASP A 604 -62.09 29.75 3.67
C ASP A 604 -62.39 30.86 4.72
N GLY A 605 -63.66 31.11 5.01
CA GLY A 605 -64.10 32.14 5.96
C GLY A 605 -64.27 33.54 5.38
N THR A 606 -63.90 33.80 4.12
CA THR A 606 -64.16 35.09 3.45
C THR A 606 -65.62 35.17 2.96
N TYR A 607 -66.09 36.37 2.65
CA TYR A 607 -67.48 36.61 2.21
C TYR A 607 -67.55 36.94 0.70
N LEU A 608 -68.66 36.60 0.05
CA LEU A 608 -68.97 37.14 -1.28
C LEU A 608 -69.23 38.65 -1.17
N LYS A 609 -68.60 39.46 -2.03
CA LYS A 609 -68.68 40.93 -2.00
C LYS A 609 -68.83 41.50 -3.41
N ASN A 610 -69.62 42.56 -3.51
CA ASN A 610 -69.89 43.31 -4.74
C ASN A 610 -70.15 42.44 -5.99
N MET A 611 -70.90 41.34 -5.84
CA MET A 611 -71.13 40.39 -6.93
C MET A 611 -72.54 39.80 -6.89
N TRP A 612 -73.02 39.41 -8.07
CA TRP A 612 -74.18 38.55 -8.23
C TRP A 612 -73.77 37.09 -8.00
N LYS A 613 -74.60 36.32 -7.30
CA LYS A 613 -74.43 34.85 -7.22
C LYS A 613 -75.79 34.16 -7.24
N LYS A 614 -75.91 33.08 -8.01
CA LYS A 614 -77.06 32.19 -7.97
C LYS A 614 -76.80 31.12 -6.91
N ILE A 615 -77.62 31.07 -5.87
CA ILE A 615 -77.48 30.16 -4.72
C ILE A 615 -78.79 29.38 -4.60
N SER A 616 -78.72 28.05 -4.63
CA SER A 616 -79.89 27.14 -4.57
C SER A 616 -80.99 27.34 -5.62
N GLY A 617 -80.72 28.12 -6.68
CA GLY A 617 -81.68 28.42 -7.76
C GLY A 617 -82.06 29.90 -7.84
N ASP A 618 -81.89 30.66 -6.77
CA ASP A 618 -82.26 32.07 -6.69
C ASP A 618 -81.06 32.99 -6.86
N TRP A 619 -81.28 34.17 -7.44
CA TRP A 619 -80.25 35.19 -7.65
C TRP A 619 -80.16 36.12 -6.44
N TYR A 620 -78.95 36.26 -5.90
CA TYR A 620 -78.62 37.18 -4.81
C TYR A 620 -77.60 38.21 -5.29
N ARG A 621 -77.63 39.41 -4.69
CA ARG A 621 -76.59 40.43 -4.85
C ARG A 621 -76.04 40.81 -3.47
N PHE A 622 -74.72 40.92 -3.39
CA PHE A 622 -74.01 41.36 -2.19
C PHE A 622 -73.48 42.80 -2.39
N ASP A 623 -73.55 43.63 -1.36
CA ASP A 623 -72.98 44.99 -1.32
C ASP A 623 -71.44 44.97 -1.26
N THR A 624 -70.82 46.15 -1.19
CA THR A 624 -69.36 46.31 -1.13
C THR A 624 -68.75 45.74 0.15
N GLU A 625 -69.52 45.64 1.23
CA GLU A 625 -69.10 45.08 2.51
C GLU A 625 -69.30 43.56 2.57
N GLY A 626 -70.21 43.04 1.73
CA GLY A 626 -70.56 41.63 1.57
C GLY A 626 -71.96 41.26 2.06
N ALA A 627 -72.78 42.24 2.44
CA ALA A 627 -74.12 41.98 2.91
C ALA A 627 -75.09 41.81 1.75
N MET A 628 -75.98 40.84 1.89
CA MET A 628 -77.08 40.53 0.99
C MET A 628 -78.06 41.72 0.91
N LEU A 629 -78.42 42.12 -0.31
CA LEU A 629 -79.41 43.17 -0.55
C LEU A 629 -80.84 42.67 -0.31
N THR A 630 -81.69 43.52 0.27
CA THR A 630 -83.15 43.33 0.38
C THR A 630 -83.88 44.61 0.00
N GLY A 631 -85.12 44.49 -0.50
CA GLY A 631 -85.92 45.61 -1.00
C GLY A 631 -85.45 46.17 -2.35
N TRP A 632 -85.90 47.37 -2.69
CA TRP A 632 -85.55 48.07 -3.94
C TRP A 632 -84.11 48.61 -3.90
N ASN A 633 -83.25 48.11 -4.78
CA ASN A 633 -81.84 48.49 -4.85
C ASN A 633 -81.40 48.82 -6.29
N TRP A 634 -80.51 49.81 -6.43
CA TRP A 634 -79.84 50.10 -7.69
C TRP A 634 -78.59 49.24 -7.82
N VAL A 635 -78.51 48.47 -8.91
CA VAL A 635 -77.40 47.56 -9.21
C VAL A 635 -77.07 47.70 -10.69
N ASP A 636 -75.82 48.03 -11.00
CA ASP A 636 -75.26 48.08 -12.36
C ASP A 636 -76.12 48.93 -13.35
N GLY A 637 -76.71 50.03 -12.84
CA GLY A 637 -77.53 50.98 -13.62
C GLY A 637 -79.01 50.64 -13.76
N TYR A 638 -79.46 49.49 -13.21
CA TYR A 638 -80.86 49.05 -13.16
C TYR A 638 -81.36 49.00 -11.72
N LYS A 639 -82.69 49.05 -11.53
CA LYS A 639 -83.33 49.02 -10.21
C LYS A 639 -84.10 47.72 -10.03
N TYR A 640 -83.62 46.87 -9.12
CA TYR A 640 -84.15 45.54 -8.82
C TYR A 640 -84.87 45.52 -7.48
N TYR A 641 -85.79 44.58 -7.31
CA TYR A 641 -86.37 44.25 -6.02
C TYR A 641 -85.85 42.90 -5.54
N PHE A 642 -85.35 42.89 -4.30
CA PHE A 642 -84.97 41.68 -3.58
C PHE A 642 -86.00 41.44 -2.46
N ASP A 643 -86.47 40.21 -2.27
CA ASP A 643 -87.42 39.89 -1.20
C ASP A 643 -86.78 39.96 0.21
N GLU A 644 -87.56 39.67 1.27
CA GLU A 644 -87.06 39.67 2.66
C GLU A 644 -85.95 38.62 2.92
N LYS A 645 -85.81 37.64 2.03
CA LYS A 645 -84.77 36.60 2.06
C LYS A 645 -83.60 36.92 1.11
N GLY A 646 -83.65 38.04 0.39
CA GLY A 646 -82.63 38.50 -0.54
C GLY A 646 -82.68 37.88 -1.93
N HIS A 647 -83.75 37.16 -2.29
CA HIS A 647 -83.94 36.66 -3.65
C HIS A 647 -84.33 37.81 -4.58
N MET A 648 -83.64 37.97 -5.71
CA MET A 648 -84.08 38.87 -6.78
C MET A 648 -85.41 38.39 -7.35
N VAL A 649 -86.47 39.16 -7.15
CA VAL A 649 -87.81 38.83 -7.63
C VAL A 649 -87.88 39.08 -9.14
N GLN A 650 -88.18 38.02 -9.91
CA GLN A 650 -88.17 38.04 -11.38
C GLN A 650 -89.53 38.37 -12.03
N ASP A 651 -90.55 38.59 -11.20
CA ASP A 651 -91.84 39.17 -11.60
C ASP A 651 -92.30 40.13 -10.50
N VAL A 652 -91.98 41.42 -10.67
CA VAL A 652 -92.29 42.49 -9.70
C VAL A 652 -93.58 43.23 -10.05
N ASP A 653 -94.37 42.73 -11.00
CA ASP A 653 -95.60 43.37 -11.50
C ASP A 653 -96.61 43.66 -10.37
N ALA A 654 -96.84 42.69 -9.47
CA ALA A 654 -97.70 42.86 -8.30
C ALA A 654 -97.12 43.79 -7.21
N ILE A 655 -95.80 44.00 -7.20
CA ILE A 655 -95.07 44.84 -6.22
C ILE A 655 -95.03 46.30 -6.70
N LEU A 656 -94.83 46.49 -8.01
CA LEU A 656 -94.74 47.79 -8.66
C LEU A 656 -96.13 48.36 -9.02
N GLY A 657 -97.10 47.49 -9.29
CA GLY A 657 -98.44 47.86 -9.77
C GLY A 657 -98.44 48.35 -11.23
N LYS A 658 -99.64 48.55 -11.80
CA LYS A 658 -99.80 49.00 -13.19
C LYS A 658 -99.15 50.38 -13.41
N GLN A 659 -98.24 50.44 -14.36
CA GLN A 659 -97.53 51.66 -14.77
C GLN A 659 -98.22 52.38 -15.93
N LYS A 660 -97.90 53.66 -16.12
CA LYS A 660 -98.39 54.48 -17.24
C LYS A 660 -97.74 54.14 -18.57
N GLU A 661 -96.48 53.72 -18.55
CA GLU A 661 -95.68 53.41 -19.73
C GLU A 661 -94.77 52.22 -19.42
N TYR A 662 -94.61 51.35 -20.42
CA TYR A 662 -93.66 50.24 -20.40
C TYR A 662 -92.75 50.32 -21.63
N TYR A 663 -91.64 49.59 -21.58
CA TYR A 663 -90.74 49.34 -22.70
C TYR A 663 -90.52 47.84 -22.81
N ILE A 664 -90.62 47.30 -24.03
CA ILE A 664 -90.50 45.87 -24.29
C ILE A 664 -89.18 45.62 -25.04
N THR A 665 -88.42 44.60 -24.65
CA THR A 665 -87.36 44.06 -25.50
C THR A 665 -87.62 42.61 -25.86
N VAL A 666 -87.27 42.21 -27.08
CA VAL A 666 -87.39 40.83 -27.58
C VAL A 666 -86.01 40.35 -28.00
N ASP A 667 -85.48 39.38 -27.28
CA ASP A 667 -84.27 38.65 -27.65
C ASP A 667 -84.63 37.45 -28.52
N ARG A 668 -84.21 37.50 -29.79
CA ARG A 668 -84.48 36.44 -30.76
C ARG A 668 -83.63 35.19 -30.54
N ILE A 669 -82.44 35.32 -29.95
CA ILE A 669 -81.55 34.19 -29.70
C ILE A 669 -82.00 33.44 -28.45
N ASN A 670 -82.19 34.17 -27.36
CA ASN A 670 -82.69 33.55 -26.13
C ASN A 670 -84.18 33.18 -26.21
N CYS A 671 -84.92 33.72 -27.19
CA CYS A 671 -86.38 33.56 -27.32
C CYS A 671 -87.10 34.02 -26.04
N GLN A 672 -86.78 35.24 -25.62
CA GLN A 672 -87.23 35.86 -24.39
C GLN A 672 -87.74 37.27 -24.66
N VAL A 673 -88.86 37.62 -24.03
CA VAL A 673 -89.35 39.00 -23.94
C VAL A 673 -89.07 39.51 -22.53
N MET A 674 -88.57 40.74 -22.42
CA MET A 674 -88.43 41.46 -21.15
C MET A 674 -89.32 42.70 -21.17
N ILE A 675 -89.97 42.98 -20.06
CA ILE A 675 -90.74 44.20 -19.83
C ILE A 675 -89.98 45.09 -18.86
N TYR A 676 -89.89 46.39 -19.16
CA TYR A 676 -89.27 47.40 -18.32
C TYR A 676 -90.24 48.54 -18.01
N ALA A 677 -90.16 49.09 -16.81
CA ALA A 677 -90.87 50.29 -16.37
C ALA A 677 -89.91 51.45 -16.10
N LYS A 678 -90.44 52.67 -16.08
CA LYS A 678 -89.67 53.88 -15.73
C LYS A 678 -89.31 53.89 -14.24
N ALA A 679 -88.04 54.15 -13.93
CA ALA A 679 -87.63 54.54 -12.59
C ALA A 679 -87.94 56.02 -12.32
N GLU A 680 -87.64 56.51 -11.12
CA GLU A 680 -87.90 57.90 -10.71
C GLU A 680 -87.15 58.94 -11.56
N ASP A 681 -86.07 58.52 -12.25
CA ASP A 681 -85.30 59.34 -13.18
C ASP A 681 -85.87 59.36 -14.63
N GLY A 682 -87.00 58.69 -14.85
CA GLY A 682 -87.68 58.62 -16.14
C GLY A 682 -87.12 57.60 -17.13
N ARG A 683 -86.03 56.87 -16.81
CA ARG A 683 -85.45 55.85 -17.69
C ARG A 683 -86.13 54.48 -17.49
N PHE A 684 -86.29 53.71 -18.56
CA PHE A 684 -86.83 52.35 -18.52
C PHE A 684 -85.81 51.33 -17.97
N VAL A 685 -85.54 51.40 -16.67
CA VAL A 685 -84.47 50.65 -15.98
C VAL A 685 -84.95 49.84 -14.77
N ILE A 686 -86.26 49.71 -14.56
CA ILE A 686 -86.85 48.70 -13.68
C ILE A 686 -87.25 47.49 -14.54
N PRO A 687 -86.57 46.33 -14.45
CA PRO A 687 -87.07 45.10 -15.06
C PRO A 687 -88.34 44.65 -14.31
N VAL A 688 -89.45 44.48 -15.03
CA VAL A 688 -90.78 44.19 -14.44
C VAL A 688 -91.05 42.70 -14.41
N LYS A 689 -90.94 42.05 -15.56
CA LYS A 689 -91.11 40.60 -15.73
C LYS A 689 -90.53 40.14 -17.07
N SER A 690 -90.32 38.83 -17.18
CA SER A 690 -89.88 38.16 -18.40
C SER A 690 -90.93 37.17 -18.92
N PHE A 691 -90.99 36.95 -20.23
CA PHE A 691 -91.80 35.91 -20.87
C PHE A 691 -90.95 35.04 -21.80
N ALA A 692 -91.21 33.74 -21.84
CA ALA A 692 -90.68 32.86 -22.87
C ALA A 692 -91.53 33.02 -24.15
N CYS A 693 -90.88 33.15 -25.31
CA CYS A 693 -91.58 33.36 -26.58
C CYS A 693 -91.08 32.41 -27.68
N SER A 694 -91.72 32.44 -28.84
CA SER A 694 -91.17 31.91 -30.10
C SER A 694 -91.14 33.01 -31.14
N VAL A 695 -89.94 33.41 -31.53
CA VAL A 695 -89.68 34.36 -32.62
C VAL A 695 -89.73 33.66 -33.99
N GLY A 696 -89.52 34.45 -35.04
CA GLY A 696 -89.41 33.97 -36.42
C GLY A 696 -88.27 32.99 -36.63
N LEU A 697 -88.51 31.95 -37.43
CA LEU A 697 -87.49 31.02 -37.90
C LEU A 697 -86.37 31.77 -38.66
N PRO A 698 -85.14 31.23 -38.78
CA PRO A 698 -84.07 31.87 -39.55
C PRO A 698 -84.44 32.18 -41.01
N SER A 699 -85.34 31.41 -41.62
CA SER A 699 -85.88 31.62 -42.97
C SER A 699 -86.97 32.70 -43.06
N THR A 700 -87.61 33.05 -41.94
CA THR A 700 -88.66 34.08 -41.83
C THR A 700 -88.49 34.84 -40.50
N PRO A 701 -87.37 35.56 -40.33
CA PRO A 701 -86.94 36.06 -39.03
C PRO A 701 -87.81 37.22 -38.54
N THR A 702 -87.97 37.35 -37.21
CA THR A 702 -88.57 38.57 -36.63
C THR A 702 -87.69 39.79 -36.96
N PRO A 703 -88.27 40.88 -37.52
CA PRO A 703 -87.51 42.08 -37.87
C PRO A 703 -86.86 42.73 -36.65
N LYS A 704 -85.56 43.01 -36.73
CA LYS A 704 -84.81 43.73 -35.69
C LYS A 704 -85.09 45.24 -35.72
N GLY A 705 -84.72 45.93 -34.64
CA GLY A 705 -84.80 47.39 -34.53
C GLY A 705 -85.82 47.87 -33.50
N GLU A 706 -86.00 49.19 -33.43
CA GLU A 706 -87.04 49.82 -32.63
C GLU A 706 -88.37 49.84 -33.39
N HIS A 707 -89.40 49.31 -32.74
CA HIS A 707 -90.78 49.24 -33.18
C HIS A 707 -91.71 49.82 -32.11
N HIS A 708 -92.99 49.99 -32.41
CA HIS A 708 -93.97 50.52 -31.44
C HIS A 708 -95.29 49.74 -31.56
N ILE A 709 -95.99 49.51 -30.46
CA ILE A 709 -97.37 48.98 -30.50
C ILE A 709 -98.29 50.04 -31.08
N PHE A 710 -98.91 49.79 -32.23
CA PHE A 710 -99.84 50.76 -32.86
C PHE A 710 -101.24 50.22 -33.16
N ASN A 711 -101.48 48.93 -32.91
CA ASN A 711 -102.80 48.30 -33.04
C ASN A 711 -102.90 47.12 -32.05
N ARG A 712 -104.11 46.86 -31.51
CA ARG A 712 -104.39 45.77 -30.58
C ARG A 712 -105.72 45.11 -30.94
N GLN A 713 -105.76 43.78 -31.01
CA GLN A 713 -106.99 43.01 -31.25
C GLN A 713 -107.09 41.79 -30.33
N ARG A 714 -108.28 41.51 -29.78
CA ARG A 714 -108.51 40.31 -28.96
C ARG A 714 -108.32 39.01 -29.76
N TRP A 715 -108.65 39.06 -31.04
CA TRP A 715 -108.46 38.01 -32.05
C TRP A 715 -108.01 38.67 -33.34
N GLN A 716 -106.94 38.17 -33.96
CA GLN A 716 -106.42 38.64 -35.25
C GLN A 716 -106.15 37.44 -36.16
N GLU A 717 -106.63 37.49 -37.40
CA GLU A 717 -106.23 36.55 -38.47
C GLU A 717 -104.80 36.85 -38.92
N LEU A 718 -103.97 35.82 -39.07
CA LEU A 718 -102.52 35.94 -39.30
C LEU A 718 -102.15 35.62 -40.75
N MET A 719 -101.80 34.37 -41.06
CA MET A 719 -101.58 33.89 -42.43
C MET A 719 -102.38 32.61 -42.66
N GLY A 720 -103.33 32.66 -43.60
CA GLY A 720 -104.34 31.62 -43.77
C GLY A 720 -105.34 31.60 -42.61
N PRO A 721 -106.18 30.55 -42.48
CA PRO A 721 -107.12 30.39 -41.37
C PRO A 721 -106.39 30.05 -40.06
N SER A 722 -105.66 31.03 -39.54
CA SER A 722 -104.84 30.94 -38.34
C SER A 722 -104.98 32.22 -37.52
N TYR A 723 -105.28 32.08 -36.24
CA TYR A 723 -105.70 33.18 -35.38
C TYR A 723 -104.85 33.26 -34.12
N GLY A 724 -104.36 34.46 -33.82
CA GLY A 724 -103.74 34.77 -32.54
C GLY A 724 -104.76 35.30 -31.53
N GLN A 725 -104.52 35.04 -30.24
CA GLN A 725 -105.22 35.70 -29.13
C GLN A 725 -104.37 36.86 -28.60
N TYR A 726 -105.04 37.93 -28.13
CA TYR A 726 -104.44 39.08 -27.46
C TYR A 726 -103.27 39.68 -28.24
N CYS A 727 -103.56 40.06 -29.49
CA CYS A 727 -102.58 40.46 -30.47
C CYS A 727 -102.22 41.95 -30.32
N SER A 728 -100.93 42.26 -30.28
CA SER A 728 -100.38 43.62 -30.30
C SER A 728 -99.45 43.79 -31.50
N GLN A 729 -99.81 44.66 -32.45
CA GLN A 729 -99.09 44.86 -33.70
C GLN A 729 -97.89 45.78 -33.49
N ILE A 730 -96.70 45.37 -33.97
CA ILE A 730 -95.47 46.16 -33.85
C ILE A 730 -94.89 46.63 -35.18
N THR A 731 -95.20 46.00 -36.31
CA THR A 731 -94.81 46.51 -37.63
C THR A 731 -96.02 46.73 -38.54
N THR A 732 -95.96 47.80 -39.34
CA THR A 732 -96.93 48.10 -40.41
C THR A 732 -97.03 46.97 -41.43
N THR A 733 -95.99 46.14 -41.54
CA THR A 733 -95.93 44.92 -42.36
C THR A 733 -96.61 43.69 -41.75
N GLY A 734 -97.24 43.81 -40.58
CA GLY A 734 -98.07 42.74 -40.00
C GLY A 734 -97.33 41.78 -39.05
N ILE A 735 -96.30 42.23 -38.34
CA ILE A 735 -95.68 41.46 -37.25
C ILE A 735 -96.36 41.80 -35.92
N TRP A 736 -96.69 40.76 -35.16
CA TRP A 736 -97.46 40.85 -33.91
C TRP A 736 -96.75 40.15 -32.75
N LEU A 737 -96.94 40.65 -31.53
CA LEU A 737 -96.88 39.84 -30.30
C LEU A 737 -98.28 39.25 -30.08
N HIS A 738 -98.40 37.93 -29.95
CA HIS A 738 -99.70 37.25 -29.78
C HIS A 738 -99.53 35.88 -29.13
N SER A 739 -100.62 35.22 -28.72
CA SER A 739 -100.57 33.83 -28.25
C SER A 739 -100.02 32.87 -29.32
N VAL A 740 -99.71 31.62 -28.95
CA VAL A 740 -99.58 30.55 -29.96
C VAL A 740 -100.84 30.54 -30.85
N ALA A 741 -100.63 30.47 -32.17
CA ALA A 741 -101.72 30.58 -33.14
C ALA A 741 -102.52 29.27 -33.23
N GLY A 742 -103.85 29.39 -33.31
CA GLY A 742 -104.77 28.27 -33.50
C GLY A 742 -105.62 28.40 -34.77
N ASN A 743 -106.48 27.42 -35.02
CA ASN A 743 -107.19 27.28 -36.31
C ASN A 743 -108.56 28.00 -36.38
N ASN A 744 -109.05 28.59 -35.27
CA ASN A 744 -110.31 29.33 -35.19
C ASN A 744 -110.28 30.34 -34.02
N MET A 745 -111.34 31.14 -33.82
CA MET A 745 -111.43 32.14 -32.73
C MET A 745 -112.05 31.60 -31.42
N THR A 746 -111.60 30.43 -30.93
CA THR A 746 -112.02 29.86 -29.62
C THR A 746 -110.81 29.43 -28.80
N SER A 747 -110.93 29.27 -27.47
CA SER A 747 -109.79 28.87 -26.63
C SER A 747 -109.33 27.42 -26.81
N TYR A 748 -110.12 26.57 -27.49
CA TYR A 748 -109.82 25.17 -27.81
C TYR A 748 -109.39 25.00 -29.28
N ASN A 749 -108.42 25.80 -29.72
CA ASN A 749 -108.06 25.97 -31.14
C ASN A 749 -106.61 25.61 -31.51
N LEU A 750 -105.72 25.33 -30.55
CA LEU A 750 -104.27 25.29 -30.79
C LEU A 750 -103.74 23.88 -31.05
N SER A 751 -102.53 23.81 -31.63
CA SER A 751 -101.78 22.57 -31.77
C SER A 751 -100.80 22.41 -30.62
N ALA A 752 -100.86 21.27 -29.91
CA ALA A 752 -99.88 20.90 -28.89
C ALA A 752 -98.43 20.99 -29.40
N ALA A 753 -98.18 20.57 -30.65
CA ALA A 753 -96.87 20.66 -31.27
C ALA A 753 -96.42 22.13 -31.44
N ALA A 754 -97.31 23.02 -31.87
CA ALA A 754 -97.01 24.45 -32.02
C ALA A 754 -96.80 25.14 -30.66
N TYR A 755 -97.55 24.77 -29.62
CA TYR A 755 -97.40 25.30 -28.27
C TYR A 755 -96.08 24.84 -27.62
N ASN A 756 -95.74 23.56 -27.79
CA ASN A 756 -94.51 22.98 -27.26
C ASN A 756 -93.23 23.55 -27.89
N MET A 757 -93.32 24.36 -28.95
CA MET A 757 -92.20 25.13 -29.50
C MET A 757 -91.89 26.44 -28.76
N LEU A 758 -92.74 26.88 -27.83
CA LEU A 758 -92.45 28.06 -26.99
C LEU A 758 -91.07 27.94 -26.31
N GLY A 759 -90.34 29.05 -26.32
CA GLY A 759 -88.95 29.16 -25.87
C GLY A 759 -87.88 28.90 -26.95
N GLN A 760 -88.29 28.66 -28.20
CA GLN A 760 -87.44 28.42 -29.39
C GLN A 760 -88.02 29.14 -30.63
N PRO A 761 -87.22 29.45 -31.68
CA PRO A 761 -87.73 30.03 -32.94
C PRO A 761 -88.70 29.07 -33.65
N ALA A 762 -89.90 29.54 -33.99
CA ALA A 762 -90.95 28.69 -34.55
C ALA A 762 -92.05 29.41 -35.34
N SER A 763 -91.98 30.74 -35.49
CA SER A 763 -93.00 31.53 -36.20
C SER A 763 -92.53 31.93 -37.61
N HIS A 764 -93.45 32.54 -38.37
CA HIS A 764 -93.14 33.31 -39.56
C HIS A 764 -93.09 34.80 -39.20
N GLY A 765 -91.98 35.23 -38.59
CA GLY A 765 -91.72 36.62 -38.17
C GLY A 765 -92.39 37.10 -36.87
N CYS A 766 -93.59 36.62 -36.50
CA CYS A 766 -94.29 37.07 -35.28
C CYS A 766 -93.61 36.61 -33.96
N ILE A 767 -93.99 37.21 -32.84
CA ILE A 767 -93.54 36.81 -31.50
C ILE A 767 -94.71 36.09 -30.82
N ARG A 768 -94.63 34.75 -30.76
CA ARG A 768 -95.65 33.93 -30.10
C ARG A 768 -95.35 33.80 -28.61
N LEU A 769 -96.38 33.90 -27.79
CA LEU A 769 -96.35 33.84 -26.33
C LEU A 769 -97.39 32.83 -25.81
N THR A 770 -97.42 32.57 -24.51
CA THR A 770 -98.61 31.96 -23.88
C THR A 770 -99.79 32.94 -23.92
N VAL A 771 -101.02 32.46 -23.79
CA VAL A 771 -102.21 33.32 -23.76
C VAL A 771 -102.16 34.30 -22.58
N ARG A 772 -101.73 33.87 -21.39
CA ARG A 772 -101.53 34.78 -20.24
C ARG A 772 -100.54 35.89 -20.56
N ASP A 773 -99.39 35.55 -21.12
CA ASP A 773 -98.31 36.51 -21.34
C ASP A 773 -98.64 37.47 -22.49
N ALA A 774 -99.30 36.98 -23.55
CA ALA A 774 -99.87 37.82 -24.61
C ALA A 774 -100.96 38.75 -24.08
N LYS A 775 -101.87 38.24 -23.24
CA LYS A 775 -102.91 39.05 -22.58
C LYS A 775 -102.30 40.13 -21.69
N TRP A 776 -101.26 39.81 -20.93
CA TRP A 776 -100.61 40.79 -20.06
C TRP A 776 -100.09 41.99 -20.86
N ILE A 777 -99.44 41.74 -22.00
CA ILE A 777 -98.98 42.81 -22.92
C ILE A 777 -100.20 43.56 -23.49
N TYR A 778 -101.22 42.86 -23.96
CA TYR A 778 -102.42 43.47 -24.52
C TYR A 778 -103.15 44.40 -23.52
N ASP A 779 -103.27 44.01 -22.25
CA ASP A 779 -103.98 44.79 -21.21
C ASP A 779 -103.16 45.97 -20.65
N ASN A 780 -101.83 45.86 -20.61
CA ASN A 780 -100.95 46.81 -19.93
C ASN A 780 -100.15 47.73 -20.87
N CYS A 781 -99.85 47.30 -22.09
CA CYS A 781 -99.05 48.07 -23.04
C CYS A 781 -99.94 48.80 -24.04
N GLU A 782 -100.01 50.13 -23.92
CA GLU A 782 -100.88 50.99 -24.74
C GLU A 782 -100.26 51.34 -26.11
N TRP A 783 -101.04 52.04 -26.93
CA TRP A 783 -100.58 52.59 -28.21
C TRP A 783 -99.37 53.50 -28.00
N GLY A 784 -98.33 53.32 -28.80
CA GLY A 784 -97.05 54.01 -28.65
C GLY A 784 -96.04 53.31 -27.73
N THR A 785 -96.38 52.17 -27.10
CA THR A 785 -95.40 51.38 -26.32
C THR A 785 -94.22 50.96 -27.20
N LYS A 786 -93.00 51.34 -26.83
CA LYS A 786 -91.76 50.99 -27.53
C LYS A 786 -91.43 49.51 -27.38
N VAL A 787 -91.04 48.88 -28.48
CA VAL A 787 -90.63 47.47 -28.57
C VAL A 787 -89.33 47.35 -29.36
N TYR A 788 -88.24 46.97 -28.70
CA TYR A 788 -86.95 46.75 -29.36
C TYR A 788 -86.68 45.27 -29.59
N VAL A 789 -86.40 44.88 -30.84
CA VAL A 789 -86.08 43.49 -31.21
C VAL A 789 -84.60 43.37 -31.56
N GLY A 790 -83.89 42.46 -30.90
CA GLY A 790 -82.46 42.25 -31.13
C GLY A 790 -81.98 40.81 -30.87
N ASP A 791 -80.67 40.62 -30.91
CA ASP A 791 -80.00 39.33 -30.69
C ASP A 791 -79.05 39.48 -29.49
N TYR A 792 -78.93 38.44 -28.65
CA TYR A 792 -78.02 38.44 -27.48
C TYR A 792 -78.23 39.63 -26.56
N LEU A 793 -79.48 39.92 -26.22
CA LEU A 793 -79.80 41.03 -25.32
C LEU A 793 -79.43 40.66 -23.88
N ASP A 794 -78.96 41.67 -23.15
CA ASP A 794 -78.65 41.55 -21.73
C ASP A 794 -79.95 41.52 -20.89
N ASN A 795 -80.61 40.36 -20.93
CA ASN A 795 -81.88 40.08 -20.28
C ASN A 795 -81.67 40.00 -18.76
N LYS A 796 -82.33 40.89 -18.02
CA LYS A 796 -82.10 41.08 -16.58
C LYS A 796 -82.74 40.04 -15.66
N PHE A 797 -83.63 39.21 -16.20
CA PHE A 797 -84.21 38.05 -15.53
C PHE A 797 -83.94 36.79 -16.35
N ASP A 798 -83.94 35.62 -15.69
CA ASP A 798 -83.87 34.33 -16.34
C ASP A 798 -85.04 34.15 -17.33
N LYS A 799 -84.85 33.38 -18.40
CA LYS A 799 -85.98 32.98 -19.26
C LYS A 799 -86.94 32.07 -18.46
N PRO A 800 -88.26 32.36 -18.42
CA PRO A 800 -89.21 31.50 -17.74
C PRO A 800 -89.23 30.09 -18.33
N ALA A 801 -89.43 29.08 -17.47
CA ALA A 801 -89.62 27.71 -17.91
C ALA A 801 -90.89 27.59 -18.77
N THR A 802 -90.76 26.99 -19.95
CA THR A 802 -91.88 26.82 -20.87
C THR A 802 -92.72 25.63 -20.43
N ILE A 803 -94.01 25.84 -20.19
CA ILE A 803 -94.96 24.74 -19.97
C ILE A 803 -94.99 23.88 -21.25
N LYS A 804 -94.98 22.54 -21.11
CA LYS A 804 -95.23 21.61 -22.20
C LYS A 804 -96.56 20.91 -21.97
N ILE A 805 -97.34 20.73 -23.04
CA ILE A 805 -98.66 20.11 -23.00
C ILE A 805 -98.70 18.77 -23.75
N PRO A 806 -99.54 17.79 -23.35
CA PRO A 806 -99.67 16.52 -24.04
C PRO A 806 -100.15 16.68 -25.49
N ALA A 807 -99.80 15.74 -26.36
CA ALA A 807 -100.11 15.80 -27.80
C ALA A 807 -101.62 15.94 -28.14
N GLY A 808 -102.51 15.48 -27.25
CA GLY A 808 -103.96 15.62 -27.40
C GLY A 808 -104.57 16.91 -26.85
N GLN A 809 -103.78 17.79 -26.22
CA GLN A 809 -104.28 19.06 -25.67
C GLN A 809 -104.36 20.13 -26.77
N ASN A 810 -105.55 20.73 -26.94
CA ASN A 810 -105.84 21.73 -27.96
C ASN A 810 -106.09 23.14 -27.40
N TRP A 811 -105.67 23.40 -26.16
CA TRP A 811 -105.88 24.66 -25.43
C TRP A 811 -104.65 25.09 -24.64
N ASP A 812 -104.52 26.39 -24.38
CA ASP A 812 -103.38 26.97 -23.64
C ASP A 812 -103.63 26.86 -22.11
N PRO A 813 -102.75 26.21 -21.33
CA PRO A 813 -102.90 26.02 -19.89
C PRO A 813 -102.80 27.32 -19.07
N THR A 814 -102.60 28.45 -19.73
CA THR A 814 -102.55 29.79 -19.12
C THR A 814 -103.67 30.72 -19.61
N ASP A 815 -104.57 30.28 -20.51
CA ASP A 815 -105.70 31.10 -20.94
C ASP A 815 -106.66 31.33 -19.75
N PRO A 816 -106.86 32.57 -19.27
CA PRO A 816 -107.74 32.84 -18.12
C PRO A 816 -109.24 32.67 -18.43
N ASN A 817 -109.59 32.21 -19.63
CA ASN A 817 -110.96 31.88 -20.04
C ASN A 817 -111.23 30.36 -19.99
N ILE A 818 -110.28 29.56 -19.48
CA ILE A 818 -110.39 28.12 -19.22
C ILE A 818 -110.12 27.86 -17.73
#